data_AF-A0A5C6MF64-F1
#
_entry.id   AF-A0A5C6MF64-F1
#
_cell.length_a   1.000
_cell.length_b   1.000
_cell.length_c   1.000
_cell.angle_alpha   90.00
_cell.angle_beta   90.00
_cell.angle_gamma   90.00
#
_symmetry.space_group_name_H-M   'P 1'
#
loop_
_entity.id
_entity.type
_entity.pdbx_description
1 polymer ?
#
loop_
_entity_poly.entity_id
_entity_poly.type
_entity_poly.pdbx_seq_one_letter_code
_entity_poly.pdbx_strand_id
1 'polypeptide(L)'
;MKPKQRGDLQEVIEGHKISLKRRCEHVTEGTNEAGSGTLLNKIYTELYITEGQSEEVDTQHEVRQLERTSKKNIQDTPIKCQDIFKVLSEQQRHVRVVLTNGVAGVGKTFSVQKFSLDWAEGLENQDISLVLPLSWRELNLIRDEQHSLLSLLHVFHPTLQKIRAEDLTVWKLLFIFDGLDESRFSLDFNKHQVISDVTQVSLVEVLLVNLIQGNLLPSALIWITSRPAAAYQIPPSCVDRITEVRGFTDSQKEEYFRRRFSDEDLSKRIISHIKASRSLHIMCLIPVFCWITAIVLEDMMTRDQRGELPKTLTDLYSHFLMVQIKRKKQKYGGKQRPEELTEADKELLLKLGRLAFEHLEKGNIMFYSEDLEQCGLDVSEVSVYSGVCTEIFNRESVIFQKSVYCFVHLSIQEFLAAVYMFHCYTINKRIMESFPKYLKPNDFFRFVGLLNYDPVTSLDDFLRRALMKSLKSKNGHLDLFVRFLHGLSLESNQRILGGLLDQTDSHPETIQKVLNNLKEVNSDEISPDRSINIFHCLMEMKDQSVHQEIQEFLKSEKKSERRLSEIHCSALAYLLQMSEEVLDELNLQQYYASDEGRRRLIPAVRNCRKVVLSDSFLPKSHWEVVASAMTSNPSHLRELSLSWTQSLTDAGVKLLSSAMMHPNCRLETLRLWCCRLSEISCDSLASALRSNPSHLRVLDLSWNQLKDPAVKQLCGFLQDPLCKLETLRSVRDDPVLSQV
;
A
#
# COMPACT_ATOMS: atom_id res chain seq x y z
N MET A 1 -27.09 -8.52 -41.75
CA MET A 1 -28.23 -8.19 -40.84
C MET A 1 -29.26 -7.34 -41.58
N LYS A 2 -30.56 -7.52 -41.29
CA LYS A 2 -31.64 -6.69 -41.87
C LYS A 2 -31.63 -5.27 -41.25
N PRO A 3 -32.05 -4.21 -41.97
CA PRO A 3 -31.97 -2.82 -41.50
C PRO A 3 -32.70 -2.54 -40.18
N LYS A 4 -33.81 -3.23 -39.93
CA LYS A 4 -34.63 -3.07 -38.72
C LYS A 4 -33.91 -3.57 -37.45
N GLN A 5 -33.22 -4.72 -37.55
CA GLN A 5 -32.40 -5.26 -36.45
C GLN A 5 -31.22 -4.35 -36.09
N ARG A 6 -30.67 -3.61 -37.06
CA ARG A 6 -29.56 -2.67 -36.82
C ARG A 6 -29.99 -1.45 -35.98
N GLY A 7 -31.21 -0.97 -36.17
CA GLY A 7 -31.78 0.12 -35.38
C GLY A 7 -32.05 -0.28 -33.93
N ASP A 8 -32.62 -1.47 -33.71
CA ASP A 8 -32.96 -1.98 -32.37
C ASP A 8 -31.70 -2.22 -31.51
N LEU A 9 -30.62 -2.74 -32.09
CA LEU A 9 -29.34 -2.94 -31.37
C LEU A 9 -28.64 -1.62 -31.04
N GLN A 10 -28.78 -0.61 -31.87
CA GLN A 10 -28.20 0.71 -31.62
C GLN A 10 -28.92 1.44 -30.48
N GLU A 11 -30.24 1.28 -30.37
CA GLU A 11 -31.02 1.78 -29.22
C GLU A 11 -30.56 1.14 -27.90
N VAL A 12 -30.26 -0.17 -27.91
CA VAL A 12 -29.75 -0.89 -26.73
C VAL A 12 -28.37 -0.38 -26.30
N ILE A 13 -27.47 -0.15 -27.25
CA ILE A 13 -26.12 0.37 -26.97
C ILE A 13 -26.22 1.79 -26.39
N GLU A 14 -27.05 2.66 -26.96
CA GLU A 14 -27.26 4.01 -26.43
C GLU A 14 -27.90 3.98 -25.03
N GLY A 15 -28.86 3.09 -24.80
CA GLY A 15 -29.42 2.86 -23.47
C GLY A 15 -28.36 2.44 -22.44
N HIS A 16 -27.43 1.57 -22.84
CA HIS A 16 -26.30 1.16 -22.00
C HIS A 16 -25.32 2.30 -21.74
N LYS A 17 -24.97 3.10 -22.76
CA LYS A 17 -24.14 4.30 -22.61
C LYS A 17 -24.76 5.29 -21.61
N ILE A 18 -26.06 5.55 -21.70
CA ILE A 18 -26.78 6.43 -20.76
C ILE A 18 -26.72 5.86 -19.33
N SER A 19 -26.91 4.53 -19.17
CA SER A 19 -26.82 3.87 -17.87
C SER A 19 -25.43 3.98 -17.26
N LEU A 20 -24.38 3.73 -18.04
CA LEU A 20 -22.99 3.86 -17.60
C LEU A 20 -22.63 5.30 -17.27
N LYS A 21 -23.06 6.26 -18.11
CA LYS A 21 -22.87 7.69 -17.84
C LYS A 21 -23.45 8.05 -16.48
N ARG A 22 -24.71 7.68 -16.20
CA ARG A 22 -25.32 7.94 -14.88
C ARG A 22 -24.55 7.31 -13.72
N ARG A 23 -23.99 6.11 -13.91
CA ARG A 23 -23.22 5.39 -12.87
C ARG A 23 -21.82 6.00 -12.63
N CYS A 24 -21.20 6.60 -13.64
CA CYS A 24 -19.79 7.05 -13.58
C CYS A 24 -19.60 8.58 -13.60
N GLU A 25 -20.62 9.37 -13.94
CA GLU A 25 -20.54 10.83 -14.09
C GLU A 25 -20.33 11.56 -12.75
N HIS A 26 -20.79 10.97 -11.65
CA HIS A 26 -20.80 11.59 -10.33
C HIS A 26 -19.93 10.81 -9.35
N VAL A 27 -19.13 11.54 -8.58
CA VAL A 27 -18.39 11.01 -7.43
C VAL A 27 -19.06 11.50 -6.15
N THR A 28 -19.08 10.66 -5.12
CA THR A 28 -19.40 11.04 -3.74
C THR A 28 -18.25 11.85 -3.13
N GLU A 29 -17.98 13.03 -3.67
CA GLU A 29 -17.19 14.06 -3.01
C GLU A 29 -18.07 15.31 -2.84
N GLY A 30 -18.26 15.76 -1.59
CA GLY A 30 -18.80 17.08 -1.31
C GLY A 30 -20.22 17.15 -0.74
N THR A 31 -20.57 18.37 -0.34
CA THR A 31 -21.72 18.76 0.49
C THR A 31 -23.04 18.93 -0.26
N ASN A 32 -23.10 18.62 -1.55
CA ASN A 32 -24.27 18.98 -2.36
C ASN A 32 -25.50 18.11 -2.06
N GLU A 33 -26.65 18.74 -2.24
CA GLU A 33 -27.99 18.22 -1.97
C GLU A 33 -28.22 16.87 -2.67
N ALA A 34 -29.13 16.08 -2.09
CA ALA A 34 -29.53 14.77 -2.60
C ALA A 34 -29.75 14.81 -4.12
N GLY A 35 -28.81 14.21 -4.87
CA GLY A 35 -28.96 13.98 -6.31
C GLY A 35 -27.93 14.64 -7.24
N SER A 36 -26.99 15.47 -6.77
CA SER A 36 -25.86 15.92 -7.63
C SER A 36 -24.51 15.71 -6.93
N GLY A 37 -23.87 14.57 -7.21
CA GLY A 37 -22.47 14.38 -6.83
C GLY A 37 -21.56 15.40 -7.53
N THR A 38 -20.28 15.48 -7.14
CA THR A 38 -19.35 16.29 -7.92
C THR A 38 -19.09 15.59 -9.26
N LEU A 39 -19.18 16.34 -10.36
CA LEU A 39 -18.90 15.81 -11.68
C LEU A 39 -17.46 15.31 -11.73
N LEU A 40 -17.26 14.03 -12.06
CA LEU A 40 -15.95 13.40 -12.12
C LEU A 40 -15.00 14.21 -13.00
N ASN A 41 -15.46 14.65 -14.18
CA ASN A 41 -14.66 15.45 -15.13
C ASN A 41 -14.15 16.79 -14.56
N LYS A 42 -14.80 17.35 -13.53
CA LYS A 42 -14.39 18.62 -12.90
C LYS A 42 -13.18 18.43 -11.97
N ILE A 43 -13.12 17.29 -11.29
CA ILE A 43 -12.11 17.01 -10.25
C ILE A 43 -11.06 15.99 -10.69
N TYR A 44 -11.32 15.24 -11.76
CA TYR A 44 -10.41 14.21 -12.25
C TYR A 44 -9.07 14.83 -12.64
N THR A 45 -8.02 14.24 -12.08
CA THR A 45 -6.62 14.49 -12.42
C THR A 45 -6.07 13.17 -12.94
N GLU A 46 -5.42 13.20 -14.11
CA GLU A 46 -4.89 12.00 -14.73
C GLU A 46 -3.87 11.32 -13.80
N LEU A 47 -3.98 10.00 -13.63
CA LEU A 47 -3.06 9.24 -12.78
C LEU A 47 -1.81 8.86 -13.56
N TYR A 48 -0.67 8.81 -12.86
CA TYR A 48 0.54 8.26 -13.41
C TYR A 48 0.48 6.73 -13.43
N ILE A 49 0.32 6.15 -14.62
CA ILE A 49 0.29 4.70 -14.85
C ILE A 49 1.52 4.30 -15.65
N THR A 50 2.13 3.18 -15.27
CA THR A 50 3.36 2.66 -15.88
C THR A 50 3.14 1.23 -16.37
N GLU A 51 3.80 0.85 -17.47
CA GLU A 51 3.85 -0.55 -17.91
C GLU A 51 4.84 -1.35 -17.04
N GLY A 52 4.43 -2.54 -16.64
CA GLY A 52 5.13 -3.39 -15.67
C GLY A 52 4.60 -3.26 -14.25
N GLN A 53 5.08 -4.14 -13.37
CA GLN A 53 4.86 -4.07 -11.93
C GLN A 53 6.20 -3.85 -11.24
N SER A 54 6.27 -2.91 -10.29
CA SER A 54 7.42 -2.85 -9.40
C SER A 54 7.36 -3.99 -8.37
N GLU A 55 8.49 -4.69 -8.15
CA GLU A 55 8.52 -5.85 -7.25
C GLU A 55 8.56 -5.48 -5.76
N GLU A 56 8.78 -4.20 -5.41
CA GLU A 56 8.72 -3.74 -4.01
C GLU A 56 7.29 -3.70 -3.44
N VAL A 57 6.30 -4.00 -4.26
CA VAL A 57 4.88 -3.83 -3.94
C VAL A 57 4.33 -5.02 -3.13
N ASP A 58 5.18 -6.00 -2.80
CA ASP A 58 4.75 -7.21 -2.14
C ASP A 58 4.51 -7.04 -0.64
N THR A 59 3.30 -7.41 -0.23
CA THR A 59 2.75 -7.55 1.14
C THR A 59 2.75 -6.35 2.11
N GLN A 60 3.50 -5.26 1.92
CA GLN A 60 3.66 -4.21 2.97
C GLN A 60 2.55 -3.14 3.02
N HIS A 61 2.33 -2.53 4.19
CA HIS A 61 1.33 -1.47 4.44
C HIS A 61 1.48 -0.23 3.53
N GLU A 62 0.36 0.39 3.15
CA GLU A 62 0.26 1.42 2.09
C GLU A 62 1.11 2.67 2.35
N VAL A 63 1.08 3.20 3.58
CA VAL A 63 1.87 4.37 3.99
C VAL A 63 3.37 4.13 3.83
N ARG A 64 3.80 2.87 3.97
CA ARG A 64 5.20 2.49 3.84
C ARG A 64 5.62 2.33 2.39
N GLN A 65 4.71 1.86 1.54
CA GLN A 65 4.94 1.83 0.09
C GLN A 65 5.07 3.25 -0.47
N LEU A 66 4.22 4.19 -0.01
CA LEU A 66 4.27 5.60 -0.36
C LEU A 66 5.63 6.25 -0.13
N GLU A 67 6.19 6.06 1.06
CA GLU A 67 7.51 6.59 1.43
C GLU A 67 8.58 6.07 0.45
N ARG A 68 8.48 4.82 0.00
CA ARG A 68 9.43 4.19 -0.94
C ARG A 68 9.23 4.62 -2.39
N THR A 69 7.98 4.72 -2.86
CA THR A 69 7.66 5.03 -4.27
C THR A 69 7.86 6.49 -4.64
N SER A 70 7.88 7.41 -3.66
CA SER A 70 8.06 8.86 -3.89
C SER A 70 9.39 9.26 -4.54
N LYS A 71 10.37 8.34 -4.65
CA LYS A 71 11.74 8.61 -5.11
C LYS A 71 12.11 8.12 -6.51
N LYS A 72 11.17 7.52 -7.24
CA LYS A 72 11.50 6.84 -8.50
C LYS A 72 11.92 7.85 -9.58
N ASN A 73 13.17 7.77 -10.01
CA ASN A 73 13.66 8.44 -11.22
C ASN A 73 13.22 7.65 -12.46
N ILE A 74 12.68 8.38 -13.43
CA ILE A 74 11.85 7.95 -14.56
C ILE A 74 12.66 7.07 -15.54
N GLN A 75 12.59 5.74 -15.36
CA GLN A 75 12.83 4.75 -16.43
C GLN A 75 11.58 3.90 -16.70
N ASP A 76 10.45 4.27 -16.12
CA ASP A 76 9.18 3.59 -16.38
C ASP A 76 8.61 4.06 -17.73
N THR A 77 7.99 3.14 -18.49
CA THR A 77 7.29 3.50 -19.73
C THR A 77 5.88 3.98 -19.33
N PRO A 78 5.61 5.29 -19.33
CA PRO A 78 4.29 5.79 -18.95
C PRO A 78 3.27 5.35 -19.99
N ILE A 79 2.11 4.93 -19.51
CA ILE A 79 0.98 4.53 -20.35
C ILE A 79 -0.24 5.33 -19.94
N LYS A 80 -0.95 5.89 -20.92
CA LYS A 80 -2.24 6.53 -20.65
C LYS A 80 -3.31 5.48 -20.46
N CYS A 81 -4.30 5.75 -19.60
CA CYS A 81 -5.39 4.82 -19.33
C CYS A 81 -6.12 4.37 -20.61
N GLN A 82 -6.39 5.29 -21.53
CA GLN A 82 -7.02 5.01 -22.83
C GLN A 82 -6.19 4.13 -23.77
N ASP A 83 -4.88 4.04 -23.54
CA ASP A 83 -3.92 3.29 -24.36
C ASP A 83 -3.56 1.93 -23.75
N ILE A 84 -4.21 1.52 -22.65
CA ILE A 84 -3.92 0.29 -21.89
C ILE A 84 -3.95 -0.98 -22.76
N PHE A 85 -4.76 -1.00 -23.84
CA PHE A 85 -4.84 -2.12 -24.79
C PHE A 85 -4.11 -1.88 -26.11
N LYS A 86 -3.52 -0.69 -26.33
CA LYS A 86 -2.76 -0.40 -27.56
C LYS A 86 -1.43 -1.15 -27.53
N VAL A 87 -1.03 -1.70 -28.66
CA VAL A 87 0.27 -2.34 -28.85
C VAL A 87 1.32 -1.24 -28.93
N LEU A 88 2.25 -1.17 -27.95
CA LEU A 88 3.22 -0.09 -27.82
C LEU A 88 4.61 -0.45 -28.40
N SER A 89 4.85 -1.73 -28.70
CA SER A 89 6.11 -2.23 -29.27
C SER A 89 5.88 -3.34 -30.30
N GLU A 90 6.78 -3.49 -31.27
CA GLU A 90 6.75 -4.54 -32.30
C GLU A 90 6.88 -5.97 -31.72
N GLN A 91 7.33 -6.09 -30.46
CA GLN A 91 7.50 -7.37 -29.75
C GLN A 91 6.20 -7.87 -29.10
N GLN A 92 5.21 -6.99 -28.85
CA GLN A 92 3.93 -7.37 -28.24
C GLN A 92 2.94 -7.85 -29.31
N ARG A 93 2.75 -9.17 -29.39
CA ARG A 93 1.74 -9.78 -30.27
C ARG A 93 0.43 -9.94 -29.50
N HIS A 94 -0.42 -8.92 -29.61
CA HIS A 94 -1.79 -8.86 -29.06
C HIS A 94 -1.87 -8.71 -27.53
N VAL A 95 -2.69 -7.75 -27.07
CA VAL A 95 -2.96 -7.51 -25.64
C VAL A 95 -4.45 -7.71 -25.41
N ARG A 96 -4.82 -8.81 -24.75
CA ARG A 96 -6.20 -9.17 -24.43
C ARG A 96 -6.50 -8.97 -22.96
N VAL A 97 -5.62 -9.44 -22.07
CA VAL A 97 -5.79 -9.39 -20.63
C VAL A 97 -4.77 -8.44 -20.01
N VAL A 98 -5.27 -7.36 -19.39
CA VAL A 98 -4.45 -6.39 -18.66
C VAL A 98 -4.76 -6.48 -17.17
N LEU A 99 -3.72 -6.67 -16.37
CA LEU A 99 -3.80 -6.61 -14.90
C LEU A 99 -3.17 -5.30 -14.41
N THR A 100 -4.00 -4.42 -13.84
CA THR A 100 -3.58 -3.15 -13.27
C THR A 100 -3.46 -3.24 -11.75
N ASN A 101 -2.24 -3.12 -11.26
CA ASN A 101 -1.90 -3.13 -9.84
C ASN A 101 -1.82 -1.71 -9.27
N GLY A 102 -2.02 -1.60 -7.96
CA GLY A 102 -1.78 -0.36 -7.23
C GLY A 102 -2.23 -0.46 -5.78
N VAL A 103 -1.62 0.34 -4.91
CA VAL A 103 -1.98 0.45 -3.48
C VAL A 103 -3.44 0.91 -3.29
N ALA A 104 -4.03 0.73 -2.11
CA ALA A 104 -5.38 1.24 -1.90
C ALA A 104 -5.40 2.77 -1.97
N GLY A 105 -6.57 3.32 -2.30
CA GLY A 105 -6.75 4.77 -2.46
C GLY A 105 -6.03 5.40 -3.66
N VAL A 106 -5.20 4.66 -4.41
CA VAL A 106 -4.37 5.20 -5.50
C VAL A 106 -5.17 5.66 -6.73
N GLY A 107 -6.47 5.31 -6.81
CA GLY A 107 -7.37 5.73 -7.89
C GLY A 107 -7.64 4.67 -8.97
N LYS A 108 -7.43 3.37 -8.68
CA LYS A 108 -7.76 2.27 -9.61
C LYS A 108 -9.21 2.32 -10.07
N THR A 109 -10.16 2.28 -9.13
CA THR A 109 -11.61 2.39 -9.41
C THR A 109 -11.98 3.70 -10.10
N PHE A 110 -11.35 4.83 -9.72
CA PHE A 110 -11.56 6.12 -10.40
C PHE A 110 -11.10 6.09 -11.86
N SER A 111 -10.03 5.34 -12.18
CA SER A 111 -9.58 5.15 -13.56
C SER A 111 -10.58 4.34 -14.38
N VAL A 112 -11.16 3.29 -13.78
CA VAL A 112 -12.22 2.48 -14.40
C VAL A 112 -13.47 3.33 -14.64
N GLN A 113 -13.88 4.14 -13.66
CA GLN A 113 -15.01 5.05 -13.79
C GLN A 113 -14.77 6.09 -14.89
N LYS A 114 -13.58 6.73 -14.92
CA LYS A 114 -13.25 7.72 -15.95
C LYS A 114 -13.22 7.10 -17.36
N PHE A 115 -12.58 5.94 -17.51
CA PHE A 115 -12.54 5.22 -18.77
C PHE A 115 -13.95 4.87 -19.27
N SER A 116 -14.80 4.37 -18.37
CA SER A 116 -16.18 4.00 -18.70
C SER A 116 -17.02 5.23 -19.09
N LEU A 117 -16.81 6.36 -18.41
CA LEU A 117 -17.46 7.63 -18.71
C LEU A 117 -17.04 8.17 -20.09
N ASP A 118 -15.75 8.20 -20.38
CA ASP A 118 -15.23 8.71 -21.66
C ASP A 118 -15.69 7.88 -22.85
N TRP A 119 -15.78 6.55 -22.67
CA TRP A 119 -16.37 5.67 -23.67
C TRP A 119 -17.87 5.95 -23.86
N ALA A 120 -18.62 6.14 -22.77
CA ALA A 120 -20.06 6.41 -22.82
C ALA A 120 -20.38 7.78 -23.44
N GLU A 121 -19.51 8.79 -23.23
CA GLU A 121 -19.63 10.13 -23.82
C GLU A 121 -19.17 10.20 -25.27
N GLY A 122 -18.58 9.13 -25.82
CA GLY A 122 -18.11 9.10 -27.19
C GLY A 122 -16.74 9.75 -27.40
N LEU A 123 -15.99 10.02 -26.34
CA LEU A 123 -14.72 10.75 -26.39
C LEU A 123 -13.55 9.85 -26.79
N GLU A 124 -13.45 8.66 -26.20
CA GLU A 124 -12.30 7.76 -26.36
C GLU A 124 -12.75 6.29 -26.56
N ASN A 125 -11.84 5.44 -27.06
CA ASN A 125 -12.02 3.98 -27.21
C ASN A 125 -13.30 3.51 -27.94
N GLN A 126 -13.78 4.29 -28.92
CA GLN A 126 -14.98 3.98 -29.71
C GLN A 126 -14.82 2.78 -30.67
N ASP A 127 -13.62 2.19 -30.74
CA ASP A 127 -13.38 0.91 -31.41
C ASP A 127 -13.97 -0.27 -30.64
N ILE A 128 -14.24 -0.10 -29.34
CA ILE A 128 -14.88 -1.09 -28.46
C ILE A 128 -16.40 -0.97 -28.57
N SER A 129 -17.07 -2.07 -28.89
CA SER A 129 -18.52 -2.12 -29.09
C SER A 129 -19.30 -2.00 -27.78
N LEU A 130 -18.79 -2.58 -26.70
CA LEU A 130 -19.44 -2.56 -25.38
C LEU A 130 -18.41 -2.61 -24.25
N VAL A 131 -18.56 -1.72 -23.26
CA VAL A 131 -17.79 -1.73 -22.01
C VAL A 131 -18.66 -2.27 -20.88
N LEU A 132 -18.16 -3.27 -20.17
CA LEU A 132 -18.88 -4.07 -19.18
C LEU A 132 -18.14 -4.06 -17.84
N PRO A 133 -18.28 -3.00 -17.03
CA PRO A 133 -17.66 -2.93 -15.72
C PRO A 133 -18.44 -3.80 -14.71
N LEU A 134 -17.72 -4.74 -14.10
CA LEU A 134 -18.19 -5.67 -13.08
C LEU A 134 -17.28 -5.53 -11.85
N SER A 135 -17.82 -5.07 -10.72
CA SER A 135 -17.06 -5.01 -9.48
C SER A 135 -17.10 -6.36 -8.75
N TRP A 136 -15.97 -6.78 -8.20
CA TRP A 136 -15.92 -7.98 -7.36
C TRP A 136 -16.81 -7.88 -6.12
N ARG A 137 -17.04 -6.67 -5.59
CA ARG A 137 -18.00 -6.42 -4.50
C ARG A 137 -19.40 -6.87 -4.89
N GLU A 138 -19.80 -6.53 -6.11
CA GLU A 138 -21.11 -6.85 -6.65
C GLU A 138 -21.21 -8.34 -7.00
N LEU A 139 -20.15 -8.92 -7.58
CA LEU A 139 -20.08 -10.35 -7.91
C LEU A 139 -20.18 -11.24 -6.67
N ASN A 140 -19.57 -10.83 -5.54
CA ASN A 140 -19.62 -11.60 -4.29
C ASN A 140 -21.05 -11.86 -3.79
N LEU A 141 -22.04 -11.05 -4.18
CA LEU A 141 -23.43 -11.17 -3.73
C LEU A 141 -24.19 -12.36 -4.34
N ILE A 142 -23.72 -12.84 -5.49
CA ILE A 142 -24.28 -13.96 -6.25
C ILE A 142 -23.31 -15.14 -6.32
N ARG A 143 -22.33 -15.18 -5.42
CA ARG A 143 -21.28 -16.21 -5.41
C ARG A 143 -21.85 -17.63 -5.42
N ASP A 144 -22.92 -17.84 -4.67
CA ASP A 144 -23.55 -19.16 -4.48
C ASP A 144 -24.63 -19.45 -5.53
N GLU A 145 -24.85 -18.53 -6.49
CA GLU A 145 -25.80 -18.68 -7.59
C GLU A 145 -25.13 -19.24 -8.85
N GLN A 146 -25.93 -19.88 -9.69
CA GLN A 146 -25.50 -20.33 -11.01
C GLN A 146 -26.08 -19.43 -12.10
N HIS A 147 -25.22 -19.01 -13.02
CA HIS A 147 -25.58 -18.14 -14.13
C HIS A 147 -24.95 -18.66 -15.41
N SER A 148 -25.51 -18.28 -16.56
CA SER A 148 -24.79 -18.27 -17.83
C SER A 148 -24.11 -16.90 -17.99
N LEU A 149 -23.14 -16.74 -18.88
CA LEU A 149 -22.55 -15.42 -19.10
C LEU A 149 -23.61 -14.42 -19.60
N LEU A 150 -24.53 -14.86 -20.46
CA LEU A 150 -25.62 -14.03 -20.95
C LEU A 150 -26.56 -13.60 -19.82
N SER A 151 -26.97 -14.52 -18.93
CA SER A 151 -27.83 -14.17 -17.79
C SER A 151 -27.11 -13.27 -16.79
N LEU A 152 -25.81 -13.51 -16.56
CA LEU A 152 -24.96 -12.64 -15.75
C LEU A 152 -24.98 -11.20 -16.29
N LEU A 153 -24.78 -11.02 -17.59
CA LEU A 153 -24.82 -9.70 -18.22
C LEU A 153 -26.18 -9.02 -18.08
N HIS A 154 -27.28 -9.75 -18.23
CA HIS A 154 -28.62 -9.18 -18.05
C HIS A 154 -28.91 -8.76 -16.61
N VAL A 155 -28.32 -9.45 -15.65
CA VAL A 155 -28.42 -9.10 -14.24
C VAL A 155 -27.63 -7.81 -13.97
N PHE A 156 -26.35 -7.73 -14.37
CA PHE A 156 -25.51 -6.56 -14.09
C PHE A 156 -25.81 -5.33 -14.95
N HIS A 157 -26.34 -5.55 -16.16
CA HIS A 157 -26.68 -4.51 -17.11
C HIS A 157 -28.07 -4.76 -17.72
N PRO A 158 -29.15 -4.41 -17.01
CA PRO A 158 -30.53 -4.68 -17.43
C PRO A 158 -30.90 -4.07 -18.79
N THR A 159 -30.21 -3.00 -19.21
CA THR A 159 -30.36 -2.40 -20.55
C THR A 159 -30.03 -3.38 -21.68
N LEU A 160 -29.22 -4.40 -21.41
CA LEU A 160 -28.75 -5.40 -22.38
C LEU A 160 -29.71 -6.57 -22.59
N GLN A 161 -30.88 -6.61 -21.93
CA GLN A 161 -31.83 -7.74 -22.02
C GLN A 161 -32.26 -8.14 -23.44
N LYS A 162 -32.19 -7.21 -24.40
CA LYS A 162 -32.54 -7.47 -25.81
C LYS A 162 -31.40 -8.12 -26.62
N ILE A 163 -30.20 -8.26 -26.05
CA ILE A 163 -29.02 -8.83 -26.73
C ILE A 163 -29.11 -10.35 -26.73
N ARG A 164 -28.74 -10.96 -27.86
CA ARG A 164 -28.69 -12.42 -28.01
C ARG A 164 -27.24 -12.91 -27.94
N ALA A 165 -27.08 -14.18 -27.64
CA ALA A 165 -25.77 -14.85 -27.59
C ALA A 165 -24.93 -14.64 -28.86
N GLU A 166 -25.57 -14.70 -30.03
CA GLU A 166 -24.95 -14.50 -31.34
C GLU A 166 -24.27 -13.12 -31.46
N ASP A 167 -24.92 -12.08 -30.92
CA ASP A 167 -24.46 -10.69 -31.05
C ASP A 167 -23.18 -10.46 -30.22
N LEU A 168 -23.07 -11.11 -29.04
CA LEU A 168 -21.88 -11.04 -28.17
C LEU A 168 -20.63 -11.62 -28.82
N THR A 169 -20.77 -12.63 -29.70
CA THR A 169 -19.61 -13.28 -30.35
C THR A 169 -18.99 -12.44 -31.47
N VAL A 170 -19.75 -11.49 -32.03
CA VAL A 170 -19.30 -10.62 -33.13
C VAL A 170 -18.71 -9.31 -32.61
N TRP A 171 -19.14 -8.87 -31.43
CA TRP A 171 -18.78 -7.58 -30.87
C TRP A 171 -17.39 -7.57 -30.23
N LYS A 172 -16.71 -6.44 -30.34
CA LYS A 172 -15.49 -6.19 -29.57
C LYS A 172 -15.88 -5.75 -28.17
N LEU A 173 -15.94 -6.72 -27.25
CA LEU A 173 -16.34 -6.51 -25.86
C LEU A 173 -15.14 -6.18 -24.99
N LEU A 174 -15.32 -5.31 -24.00
CA LEU A 174 -14.37 -5.09 -22.91
C LEU A 174 -15.05 -5.40 -21.57
N PHE A 175 -14.54 -6.39 -20.86
CA PHE A 175 -14.90 -6.67 -19.48
C PHE A 175 -13.91 -5.97 -18.54
N ILE A 176 -14.42 -5.21 -17.57
CA ILE A 176 -13.59 -4.59 -16.54
C ILE A 176 -13.94 -5.20 -15.19
N PHE A 177 -13.02 -5.97 -14.62
CA PHE A 177 -13.13 -6.58 -13.29
C PHE A 177 -12.45 -5.70 -12.25
N ASP A 178 -13.23 -4.86 -11.57
CA ASP A 178 -12.70 -3.88 -10.61
C ASP A 178 -12.64 -4.44 -9.18
N GLY A 179 -11.46 -4.40 -8.56
CA GLY A 179 -11.25 -4.75 -7.15
C GLY A 179 -11.03 -6.24 -6.85
N LEU A 180 -10.17 -6.94 -7.59
CA LEU A 180 -9.91 -8.38 -7.38
C LEU A 180 -9.50 -8.73 -5.94
N ASP A 181 -8.86 -7.81 -5.24
CA ASP A 181 -8.48 -7.96 -3.83
C ASP A 181 -9.65 -8.01 -2.85
N GLU A 182 -10.87 -7.76 -3.34
CA GLU A 182 -12.12 -7.86 -2.58
C GLU A 182 -12.89 -9.14 -2.95
N SER A 183 -12.36 -9.96 -3.86
CA SER A 183 -12.95 -11.22 -4.27
C SER A 183 -13.00 -12.23 -3.12
N ARG A 184 -14.16 -12.89 -2.97
CA ARG A 184 -14.33 -14.07 -2.10
C ARG A 184 -14.38 -15.38 -2.89
N PHE A 185 -14.21 -15.32 -4.21
CA PHE A 185 -14.23 -16.49 -5.08
C PHE A 185 -12.93 -17.29 -4.98
N SER A 186 -13.03 -18.61 -5.17
CA SER A 186 -11.85 -19.47 -5.29
C SER A 186 -11.59 -19.73 -6.77
N LEU A 187 -10.92 -18.78 -7.43
CA LEU A 187 -10.60 -18.87 -8.86
C LEU A 187 -9.56 -19.97 -9.11
N ASP A 188 -10.04 -21.18 -9.40
CA ASP A 188 -9.20 -22.34 -9.65
C ASP A 188 -8.95 -22.52 -11.15
N PHE A 189 -7.82 -21.99 -11.61
CA PHE A 189 -7.39 -22.09 -13.01
C PHE A 189 -6.92 -23.50 -13.41
N ASN A 190 -6.82 -24.45 -12.46
CA ASN A 190 -6.41 -25.83 -12.72
C ASN A 190 -7.61 -26.79 -12.84
N LYS A 191 -8.84 -26.36 -12.52
CA LYS A 191 -10.05 -27.18 -12.69
C LYS A 191 -10.56 -27.11 -14.13
N HIS A 192 -10.71 -28.28 -14.75
CA HIS A 192 -10.85 -28.43 -16.20
C HIS A 192 -12.29 -28.30 -16.74
N GLN A 193 -13.20 -27.58 -16.06
CA GLN A 193 -14.53 -27.35 -16.63
C GLN A 193 -14.43 -26.27 -17.71
N VAL A 194 -14.22 -26.68 -18.96
CA VAL A 194 -14.14 -25.79 -20.12
C VAL A 194 -15.54 -25.39 -20.55
N ILE A 195 -15.80 -24.08 -20.59
CA ILE A 195 -17.07 -23.49 -21.04
C ILE A 195 -16.75 -22.54 -22.19
N SER A 196 -17.38 -22.79 -23.35
CA SER A 196 -17.24 -21.94 -24.55
C SER A 196 -18.57 -21.31 -24.99
N ASP A 197 -19.70 -21.82 -24.50
CA ASP A 197 -21.04 -21.31 -24.83
C ASP A 197 -21.48 -20.28 -23.78
N VAL A 198 -21.83 -19.08 -24.25
CA VAL A 198 -22.31 -17.96 -23.40
C VAL A 198 -23.66 -18.23 -22.73
N THR A 199 -24.41 -19.23 -23.20
CA THR A 199 -25.71 -19.64 -22.64
C THR A 199 -25.61 -20.79 -21.63
N GLN A 200 -24.44 -21.44 -21.53
CA GLN A 200 -24.23 -22.53 -20.60
C GLN A 200 -24.21 -22.02 -19.15
N VAL A 201 -25.07 -22.58 -18.31
CA VAL A 201 -25.17 -22.24 -16.89
C VAL A 201 -24.07 -22.94 -16.10
N SER A 202 -23.39 -22.19 -15.24
CA SER A 202 -22.36 -22.69 -14.33
C SER A 202 -22.21 -21.77 -13.11
N LEU A 203 -21.30 -22.12 -12.20
CA LEU A 203 -20.89 -21.23 -11.12
C LEU A 203 -20.18 -19.99 -11.70
N VAL A 204 -20.39 -18.84 -11.08
CA VAL A 204 -19.81 -17.56 -11.53
C VAL A 204 -18.27 -17.65 -11.59
N GLU A 205 -17.61 -18.28 -10.61
CA GLU A 205 -16.16 -18.48 -10.64
C GLU A 205 -15.66 -19.25 -11.86
N VAL A 206 -16.41 -20.27 -12.31
CA VAL A 206 -16.05 -21.07 -13.49
C VAL A 206 -16.22 -20.25 -14.76
N LEU A 207 -17.26 -19.42 -14.85
CA LEU A 207 -17.45 -18.50 -15.98
C LEU A 207 -16.32 -17.48 -16.07
N LEU A 208 -15.94 -16.87 -14.94
CA LEU A 208 -14.87 -15.87 -14.88
C LEU A 208 -13.51 -16.45 -15.25
N VAL A 209 -13.17 -17.65 -14.75
CA VAL A 209 -11.94 -18.36 -15.13
C VAL A 209 -11.90 -18.63 -16.64
N ASN A 210 -12.98 -19.16 -17.21
CA ASN A 210 -13.05 -19.46 -18.65
C ASN A 210 -13.00 -18.19 -19.52
N LEU A 211 -13.59 -17.09 -19.05
CA LEU A 211 -13.48 -15.80 -19.72
C LEU A 211 -12.04 -15.29 -19.67
N ILE A 212 -11.37 -15.33 -18.50
CA ILE A 212 -9.97 -14.88 -18.36
C ILE A 212 -9.03 -15.74 -19.21
N GLN A 213 -9.17 -17.06 -19.21
CA GLN A 213 -8.37 -17.98 -20.03
C GLN A 213 -8.64 -17.85 -21.54
N GLY A 214 -9.77 -17.25 -21.95
CA GLY A 214 -10.14 -17.10 -23.35
C GLY A 214 -10.89 -18.31 -23.94
N ASN A 215 -11.31 -19.26 -23.12
CA ASN A 215 -12.20 -20.35 -23.54
C ASN A 215 -13.60 -19.81 -23.89
N LEU A 216 -14.04 -18.80 -23.14
CA LEU A 216 -15.29 -18.08 -23.33
C LEU A 216 -14.99 -16.69 -23.89
N LEU A 217 -15.60 -16.34 -25.04
CA LEU A 217 -15.36 -15.08 -25.76
C LEU A 217 -13.86 -14.76 -25.96
N PRO A 218 -13.15 -15.51 -26.80
CA PRO A 218 -11.70 -15.35 -26.99
C PRO A 218 -11.29 -13.97 -27.49
N SER A 219 -12.16 -13.28 -28.24
CA SER A 219 -11.91 -11.93 -28.77
C SER A 219 -12.22 -10.79 -27.79
N ALA A 220 -12.77 -11.09 -26.61
CA ALA A 220 -13.09 -10.07 -25.62
C ALA A 220 -11.82 -9.58 -24.90
N LEU A 221 -11.73 -8.26 -24.72
CA LEU A 221 -10.71 -7.61 -23.91
C LEU A 221 -11.09 -7.71 -22.43
N ILE A 222 -10.08 -7.85 -21.57
CA ILE A 222 -10.26 -7.99 -20.13
C ILE A 222 -9.31 -7.04 -19.42
N TRP A 223 -9.86 -6.18 -18.58
CA TRP A 223 -9.11 -5.32 -17.69
C TRP A 223 -9.42 -5.70 -16.24
N ILE A 224 -8.40 -6.08 -15.48
CA ILE A 224 -8.55 -6.46 -14.07
C ILE A 224 -7.80 -5.43 -13.23
N THR A 225 -8.45 -4.86 -12.21
CA THR A 225 -7.74 -4.03 -11.22
C THR A 225 -7.60 -4.81 -9.92
N SER A 226 -6.44 -4.68 -9.26
CA SER A 226 -6.17 -5.39 -8.01
C SER A 226 -5.21 -4.64 -7.10
N ARG A 227 -5.32 -4.87 -5.79
CA ARG A 227 -4.14 -4.74 -4.94
C ARG A 227 -3.09 -5.80 -5.31
N PRO A 228 -1.80 -5.44 -5.27
CA PRO A 228 -0.66 -6.31 -5.51
C PRO A 228 -0.70 -7.62 -4.72
N ALA A 229 -1.10 -7.55 -3.45
CA ALA A 229 -1.21 -8.71 -2.57
C ALA A 229 -2.29 -9.73 -3.01
N ALA A 230 -3.19 -9.40 -3.92
CA ALA A 230 -4.22 -10.30 -4.45
C ALA A 230 -4.00 -10.63 -5.95
N ALA A 231 -3.03 -9.98 -6.59
CA ALA A 231 -2.73 -10.18 -8.01
C ALA A 231 -2.35 -11.64 -8.33
N TYR A 232 -1.76 -12.35 -7.36
CA TYR A 232 -1.38 -13.76 -7.49
C TYR A 232 -2.57 -14.71 -7.77
N GLN A 233 -3.81 -14.27 -7.50
CA GLN A 233 -5.00 -15.05 -7.81
C GLN A 233 -5.13 -15.30 -9.33
N ILE A 234 -4.54 -14.43 -10.16
CA ILE A 234 -4.51 -14.61 -11.61
C ILE A 234 -3.14 -15.16 -12.01
N PRO A 235 -3.07 -16.34 -12.67
CA PRO A 235 -1.82 -16.88 -13.15
C PRO A 235 -1.13 -15.92 -14.15
N PRO A 236 0.20 -15.70 -14.06
CA PRO A 236 0.91 -14.85 -15.01
C PRO A 236 0.75 -15.30 -16.47
N SER A 237 0.56 -16.60 -16.71
CA SER A 237 0.26 -17.16 -18.04
C SER A 237 -1.04 -16.66 -18.69
N CYS A 238 -1.96 -16.11 -17.90
CA CYS A 238 -3.23 -15.57 -18.38
C CYS A 238 -3.19 -14.04 -18.60
N VAL A 239 -2.07 -13.37 -18.31
CA VAL A 239 -1.94 -11.92 -18.35
C VAL A 239 -0.98 -11.52 -19.45
N ASP A 240 -1.46 -10.74 -20.43
CA ASP A 240 -0.61 -10.28 -21.54
C ASP A 240 0.19 -9.03 -21.18
N ARG A 241 -0.39 -8.17 -20.33
CA ARG A 241 0.23 -6.93 -19.87
C ARG A 241 -0.08 -6.65 -18.40
N ILE A 242 0.94 -6.27 -17.65
CA ILE A 242 0.79 -5.76 -16.29
C ILE A 242 1.02 -4.26 -16.33
N THR A 243 0.17 -3.49 -15.65
CA THR A 243 0.37 -2.05 -15.44
C THR A 243 0.28 -1.72 -13.96
N GLU A 244 0.90 -0.63 -13.55
CA GLU A 244 0.88 -0.16 -12.16
C GLU A 244 0.45 1.30 -12.08
N VAL A 245 -0.58 1.58 -11.28
CA VAL A 245 -0.99 2.94 -10.91
C VAL A 245 -0.12 3.41 -9.76
N ARG A 246 0.66 4.45 -9.99
CA ARG A 246 1.63 5.01 -9.04
C ARG A 246 1.09 6.20 -8.24
N GLY A 247 -0.07 6.74 -8.64
CA GLY A 247 -0.68 7.91 -8.02
C GLY A 247 -0.35 9.20 -8.76
N PHE A 248 -0.14 10.30 -8.02
CA PHE A 248 0.13 11.62 -8.57
C PHE A 248 1.63 11.98 -8.56
N THR A 249 2.14 12.42 -9.72
CA THR A 249 3.40 13.18 -9.78
C THR A 249 3.27 14.52 -9.06
N ASP A 250 4.39 15.19 -8.77
CA ASP A 250 4.35 16.50 -8.10
C ASP A 250 3.54 17.54 -8.87
N SER A 251 3.57 17.52 -10.20
CA SER A 251 2.72 18.38 -11.02
C SER A 251 1.23 18.03 -10.91
N GLN A 252 0.90 16.73 -10.90
CA GLN A 252 -0.47 16.24 -10.75
C GLN A 252 -1.04 16.54 -9.36
N LYS A 253 -0.22 16.48 -8.30
CA LYS A 253 -0.64 16.90 -6.94
C LYS A 253 -1.15 18.34 -6.94
N GLU A 254 -0.39 19.25 -7.54
CA GLU A 254 -0.80 20.66 -7.62
C GLU A 254 -2.02 20.85 -8.52
N GLU A 255 -2.09 20.14 -9.64
CA GLU A 255 -3.24 20.16 -10.54
C GLU A 255 -4.52 19.76 -9.81
N TYR A 256 -4.48 18.69 -9.01
CA TYR A 256 -5.61 18.25 -8.20
C TYR A 256 -6.15 19.37 -7.31
N PHE A 257 -5.29 20.02 -6.52
CA PHE A 257 -5.72 21.10 -5.62
C PHE A 257 -6.16 22.37 -6.36
N ARG A 258 -5.62 22.65 -7.55
CA ARG A 258 -6.10 23.75 -8.41
C ARG A 258 -7.48 23.47 -9.00
N ARG A 259 -7.74 22.23 -9.43
CA ARG A 259 -9.06 21.82 -9.96
C ARG A 259 -10.11 21.77 -8.86
N ARG A 260 -9.74 21.32 -7.65
CA ARG A 260 -10.66 21.15 -6.52
C ARG A 260 -11.12 22.47 -5.89
N PHE A 261 -10.28 23.50 -5.88
CA PHE A 261 -10.59 24.80 -5.29
C PHE A 261 -10.69 25.88 -6.35
N SER A 262 -11.87 26.49 -6.48
CA SER A 262 -12.08 27.60 -7.43
C SER A 262 -11.40 28.90 -6.98
N ASP A 263 -11.10 29.03 -5.68
CA ASP A 263 -10.32 30.15 -5.13
C ASP A 263 -8.81 29.86 -5.31
N GLU A 264 -8.17 30.65 -6.17
CA GLU A 264 -6.74 30.53 -6.45
C GLU A 264 -5.85 30.80 -5.24
N ASP A 265 -6.21 31.74 -4.37
CA ASP A 265 -5.39 32.13 -3.23
C ASP A 265 -5.46 31.05 -2.14
N LEU A 266 -6.65 30.51 -1.90
CA LEU A 266 -6.83 29.33 -1.04
C LEU A 266 -6.03 28.14 -1.58
N SER A 267 -6.12 27.86 -2.89
CA SER A 267 -5.38 26.76 -3.53
C SER A 267 -3.87 26.93 -3.38
N LYS A 268 -3.32 28.13 -3.63
CA LYS A 268 -1.90 28.45 -3.46
C LYS A 268 -1.43 28.25 -2.02
N ARG A 269 -2.23 28.68 -1.03
CA ARG A 269 -1.92 28.48 0.40
C ARG A 269 -1.89 27.00 0.78
N ILE A 270 -2.85 26.22 0.31
CA ILE A 270 -2.92 24.76 0.53
C ILE A 270 -1.70 24.06 -0.08
N ILE A 271 -1.39 24.34 -1.34
CA ILE A 271 -0.23 23.76 -2.02
C ILE A 271 1.07 24.13 -1.29
N SER A 272 1.21 25.39 -0.86
CA SER A 272 2.38 25.85 -0.10
C SER A 272 2.54 25.08 1.23
N HIS A 273 1.45 24.91 1.98
CA HIS A 273 1.46 24.16 3.23
C HIS A 273 1.83 22.69 3.02
N ILE A 274 1.27 22.04 1.99
CA ILE A 274 1.61 20.65 1.67
C ILE A 274 3.08 20.53 1.30
N LYS A 275 3.63 21.44 0.49
CA LYS A 275 5.07 21.44 0.15
C LYS A 275 5.97 21.68 1.36
N ALA A 276 5.54 22.50 2.31
CA ALA A 276 6.29 22.74 3.55
C ALA A 276 6.33 21.52 4.48
N SER A 277 5.32 20.63 4.41
CA SER A 277 5.26 19.40 5.20
C SER A 277 5.65 18.18 4.36
N ARG A 278 6.88 17.68 4.53
CA ARG A 278 7.36 16.52 3.78
C ARG A 278 6.45 15.29 3.93
N SER A 279 5.91 15.05 5.13
CA SER A 279 4.99 13.94 5.38
C SER A 279 3.69 14.09 4.58
N LEU A 280 3.03 15.25 4.62
CA LEU A 280 1.81 15.50 3.84
C LEU A 280 2.09 15.40 2.33
N HIS A 281 3.22 15.95 1.88
CA HIS A 281 3.63 15.90 0.48
C HIS A 281 3.84 14.48 -0.06
N ILE A 282 4.44 13.58 0.74
CA ILE A 282 4.62 12.17 0.39
C ILE A 282 3.26 11.47 0.33
N MET A 283 2.38 11.69 1.30
CA MET A 283 1.08 11.04 1.34
C MET A 283 0.18 11.44 0.18
N CYS A 284 0.24 12.71 -0.23
CA CYS A 284 -0.45 13.23 -1.41
C CYS A 284 0.02 12.59 -2.74
N LEU A 285 0.98 11.67 -2.74
CA LEU A 285 1.19 10.78 -3.89
C LEU A 285 -0.06 9.92 -4.15
N ILE A 286 -0.81 9.51 -3.12
CA ILE A 286 -2.07 8.78 -3.28
C ILE A 286 -3.25 9.77 -3.26
N PRO A 287 -4.14 9.74 -4.28
CA PRO A 287 -5.28 10.66 -4.38
C PRO A 287 -6.21 10.71 -3.16
N VAL A 288 -6.47 9.59 -2.47
CA VAL A 288 -7.34 9.59 -1.28
C VAL A 288 -6.81 10.51 -0.17
N PHE A 289 -5.50 10.62 0.00
CA PHE A 289 -4.91 11.54 0.97
C PHE A 289 -5.02 12.98 0.49
N CYS A 290 -4.87 13.24 -0.81
CA CYS A 290 -5.16 14.58 -1.35
C CYS A 290 -6.60 15.00 -1.06
N TRP A 291 -7.55 14.09 -1.19
CA TRP A 291 -8.96 14.33 -0.89
C TRP A 291 -9.22 14.59 0.59
N ILE A 292 -8.69 13.77 1.51
CA ILE A 292 -8.78 13.99 2.96
C ILE A 292 -8.16 15.35 3.33
N THR A 293 -6.96 15.63 2.82
CA THR A 293 -6.25 16.89 3.06
C THR A 293 -7.03 18.09 2.51
N ALA A 294 -7.62 17.97 1.32
CA ALA A 294 -8.45 19.02 0.75
C ALA A 294 -9.64 19.33 1.66
N ILE A 295 -10.38 18.32 2.12
CA ILE A 295 -11.54 18.51 3.01
C ILE A 295 -11.16 19.24 4.30
N VAL A 296 -10.08 18.81 4.94
CA VAL A 296 -9.66 19.38 6.22
C VAL A 296 -9.17 20.81 6.06
N LEU A 297 -8.28 21.05 5.10
CA LEU A 297 -7.71 22.38 4.89
C LEU A 297 -8.75 23.38 4.37
N GLU A 298 -9.71 22.94 3.56
CA GLU A 298 -10.86 23.75 3.13
C GLU A 298 -11.65 24.26 4.35
N ASP A 299 -12.05 23.38 5.28
CA ASP A 299 -12.81 23.79 6.48
C ASP A 299 -12.00 24.72 7.40
N MET A 300 -10.72 24.40 7.63
CA MET A 300 -9.87 25.17 8.55
C MET A 300 -9.50 26.55 8.01
N MET A 301 -9.15 26.65 6.72
CA MET A 301 -8.68 27.90 6.12
C MET A 301 -9.82 28.86 5.71
N THR A 302 -11.02 28.35 5.42
CA THR A 302 -12.17 29.21 5.08
C THR A 302 -12.85 29.82 6.30
N ARG A 303 -12.74 29.18 7.47
CA ARG A 303 -13.40 29.64 8.71
C ARG A 303 -12.55 30.56 9.57
N ASP A 304 -11.41 31.02 9.06
CA ASP A 304 -10.46 31.89 9.76
C ASP A 304 -10.11 31.39 11.18
N GLN A 305 -10.15 30.06 11.37
CA GLN A 305 -9.76 29.45 12.63
C GLN A 305 -8.26 29.68 12.79
N ARG A 306 -7.88 30.55 13.73
CA ARG A 306 -6.48 30.86 14.11
C ARG A 306 -5.72 29.66 14.71
N GLY A 307 -6.22 28.45 14.56
CA GLY A 307 -5.57 27.22 15.02
C GLY A 307 -4.39 26.86 14.13
N GLU A 308 -3.44 26.10 14.68
CA GLU A 308 -2.36 25.53 13.87
C GLU A 308 -2.94 24.52 12.87
N LEU A 309 -2.44 24.57 11.63
CA LEU A 309 -2.78 23.57 10.61
C LEU A 309 -2.27 22.17 11.04
N PRO A 310 -2.92 21.07 10.58
CA PRO A 310 -2.52 19.72 10.94
C PRO A 310 -1.06 19.45 10.58
N LYS A 311 -0.25 19.07 11.58
CA LYS A 311 1.17 18.75 11.39
C LYS A 311 1.41 17.25 11.29
N THR A 312 0.54 16.45 11.92
CA THR A 312 0.63 14.98 11.97
C THR A 312 -0.54 14.31 11.26
N LEU A 313 -0.43 13.01 11.01
CA LEU A 313 -1.53 12.23 10.46
C LEU A 313 -2.71 12.19 11.42
N THR A 314 -2.43 12.03 12.72
CA THR A 314 -3.48 12.01 13.74
C THR A 314 -4.22 13.33 13.81
N ASP A 315 -3.52 14.47 13.69
CA ASP A 315 -4.17 15.78 13.61
C ASP A 315 -5.12 15.83 12.40
N LEU A 316 -4.62 15.42 11.22
CA LEU A 316 -5.37 15.45 9.97
C LEU A 316 -6.65 14.61 10.05
N TYR A 317 -6.55 13.36 10.54
CA TYR A 317 -7.69 12.45 10.63
C TYR A 317 -8.67 12.84 11.75
N SER A 318 -8.18 13.41 12.85
CA SER A 318 -9.04 13.95 13.91
C SER A 318 -9.88 15.11 13.39
N HIS A 319 -9.26 16.04 12.66
CA HIS A 319 -9.99 17.12 12.01
C HIS A 319 -10.94 16.60 10.92
N PHE A 320 -10.50 15.64 10.11
CA PHE A 320 -11.34 15.03 9.07
C PHE A 320 -12.63 14.47 9.68
N LEU A 321 -12.55 13.63 10.70
CA LEU A 321 -13.71 13.06 11.38
C LEU A 321 -14.66 14.16 11.89
N MET A 322 -14.11 15.20 12.52
CA MET A 322 -14.92 16.32 13.03
C MET A 322 -15.58 17.14 11.91
N VAL A 323 -14.90 17.37 10.79
CA VAL A 323 -15.48 18.04 9.62
C VAL A 323 -16.67 17.25 9.07
N GLN A 324 -16.56 15.91 9.00
CA GLN A 324 -17.66 15.05 8.55
C GLN A 324 -18.89 15.13 9.45
N ILE A 325 -18.68 15.11 10.75
CA ILE A 325 -19.76 15.19 11.74
C ILE A 325 -20.44 16.56 11.69
N LYS A 326 -19.66 17.65 11.55
CA LYS A 326 -20.19 19.00 11.36
C LYS A 326 -21.04 19.10 10.10
N ARG A 327 -20.56 18.56 8.97
CA ARG A 327 -21.30 18.53 7.70
C ARG A 327 -22.62 17.75 7.82
N LYS A 328 -22.62 16.58 8.48
CA LYS A 328 -23.83 15.81 8.82
C LYS A 328 -24.87 16.67 9.56
N LYS A 329 -24.43 17.40 10.59
CA LYS A 329 -25.31 18.23 11.43
C LYS A 329 -25.88 19.42 10.68
N GLN A 330 -25.09 20.08 9.84
CA GLN A 330 -25.60 21.18 9.00
C GLN A 330 -26.68 20.70 8.05
N LYS A 331 -26.58 19.46 7.55
CA LYS A 331 -27.52 18.90 6.58
C LYS A 331 -28.84 18.39 7.21
N TYR A 332 -28.82 17.90 8.47
CA TYR A 332 -29.99 17.23 9.08
C TYR A 332 -30.31 17.62 10.54
N GLY A 333 -29.46 18.39 11.22
CA GLY A 333 -29.47 18.58 12.68
C GLY A 333 -30.27 19.77 13.23
N GLY A 334 -30.96 20.55 12.40
CA GLY A 334 -31.70 21.75 12.86
C GLY A 334 -30.82 22.77 13.60
N LYS A 335 -31.39 23.57 14.51
CA LYS A 335 -30.74 24.69 15.24
C LYS A 335 -29.75 24.26 16.35
N GLN A 336 -29.22 23.04 16.36
CA GLN A 336 -28.23 22.64 17.37
C GLN A 336 -26.85 23.25 17.06
N ARG A 337 -26.06 23.53 18.11
CA ARG A 337 -24.71 24.07 17.93
C ARG A 337 -23.87 23.06 17.12
N PRO A 338 -23.21 23.47 16.02
CA PRO A 338 -22.44 22.56 15.16
C PRO A 338 -21.22 21.91 15.84
N GLU A 339 -20.83 22.40 17.03
CA GLU A 339 -19.48 22.21 17.59
C GLU A 339 -19.35 21.00 18.52
N GLU A 340 -20.43 20.51 19.14
CA GLU A 340 -20.38 19.43 20.14
C GLU A 340 -21.03 18.14 19.63
N LEU A 341 -20.36 16.99 19.84
CA LEU A 341 -20.87 15.64 19.54
C LEU A 341 -22.13 15.31 20.36
N THR A 342 -23.16 14.75 19.73
CA THR A 342 -24.31 14.22 20.50
C THR A 342 -23.95 12.84 21.05
N GLU A 343 -24.60 12.40 22.14
CA GLU A 343 -24.38 11.05 22.69
C GLU A 343 -24.67 9.94 21.66
N ALA A 344 -25.68 10.13 20.80
CA ALA A 344 -25.97 9.21 19.70
C ALA A 344 -24.85 9.16 18.65
N ASP A 345 -24.28 10.31 18.28
CA ASP A 345 -23.14 10.35 17.36
C ASP A 345 -21.91 9.63 17.95
N LYS A 346 -21.67 9.79 19.27
CA LYS A 346 -20.57 9.10 19.96
C LYS A 346 -20.78 7.59 19.95
N GLU A 347 -21.96 7.13 20.35
CA GLU A 347 -22.28 5.70 20.40
C GLU A 347 -22.10 5.04 19.02
N LEU A 348 -22.58 5.68 17.96
CA LEU A 348 -22.43 5.20 16.60
C LEU A 348 -20.96 5.13 16.15
N LEU A 349 -20.18 6.19 16.40
CA LEU A 349 -18.75 6.21 16.07
C LEU A 349 -17.96 5.14 16.82
N LEU A 350 -18.30 4.88 18.08
CA LEU A 350 -17.67 3.83 18.87
C LEU A 350 -18.03 2.44 18.36
N LYS A 351 -19.28 2.20 17.97
CA LYS A 351 -19.69 0.94 17.32
C LYS A 351 -19.01 0.73 15.97
N LEU A 352 -18.87 1.79 15.16
CA LEU A 352 -18.09 1.76 13.91
C LEU A 352 -16.59 1.50 14.18
N GLY A 353 -16.02 2.11 15.21
CA GLY A 353 -14.64 1.88 15.61
C GLY A 353 -14.41 0.46 16.14
N ARG A 354 -15.40 -0.15 16.81
CA ARG A 354 -15.39 -1.56 17.19
C ARG A 354 -15.37 -2.47 15.96
N LEU A 355 -16.28 -2.24 15.00
CA LEU A 355 -16.31 -2.96 13.71
C LEU A 355 -14.96 -2.84 13.00
N ALA A 356 -14.40 -1.62 12.95
CA ALA A 356 -13.12 -1.33 12.34
C ALA A 356 -11.98 -2.15 12.97
N PHE A 357 -11.90 -2.18 14.30
CA PHE A 357 -10.86 -2.89 15.03
C PHE A 357 -10.97 -4.41 14.91
N GLU A 358 -12.15 -4.98 15.13
CA GLU A 358 -12.37 -6.43 15.05
C GLU A 358 -12.05 -6.98 13.66
N HIS A 359 -12.33 -6.21 12.62
CA HIS A 359 -12.04 -6.60 11.24
C HIS A 359 -10.62 -6.23 10.77
N LEU A 360 -9.99 -5.21 11.36
CA LEU A 360 -8.57 -4.92 11.12
C LEU A 360 -7.70 -6.11 11.57
N GLU A 361 -8.01 -6.72 12.71
CA GLU A 361 -7.34 -7.94 13.16
C GLU A 361 -7.55 -9.16 12.25
N LYS A 362 -8.73 -9.27 11.64
CA LYS A 362 -9.08 -10.35 10.70
C LYS A 362 -8.50 -10.10 9.30
N GLY A 363 -8.03 -8.88 9.00
CA GLY A 363 -7.60 -8.47 7.67
C GLY A 363 -8.77 -8.22 6.69
N ASN A 364 -9.98 -7.99 7.23
CA ASN A 364 -11.19 -7.78 6.44
C ASN A 364 -11.40 -6.28 6.16
N ILE A 365 -11.72 -5.96 4.91
CA ILE A 365 -12.02 -4.58 4.44
C ILE A 365 -13.48 -4.37 4.02
N MET A 366 -14.25 -5.46 3.87
CA MET A 366 -15.67 -5.45 3.52
C MET A 366 -16.50 -6.09 4.63
N PHE A 367 -17.69 -5.55 4.86
CA PHE A 367 -18.63 -5.95 5.91
C PHE A 367 -20.02 -6.18 5.34
N TYR A 368 -20.76 -7.09 5.96
CA TYR A 368 -22.13 -7.45 5.62
C TYR A 368 -23.05 -7.12 6.79
N SER A 369 -24.36 -7.17 6.56
CA SER A 369 -25.36 -6.84 7.60
C SER A 369 -25.13 -7.64 8.89
N GLU A 370 -24.71 -8.90 8.78
CA GLU A 370 -24.41 -9.76 9.92
C GLU A 370 -23.20 -9.28 10.73
N ASP A 371 -22.18 -8.72 10.07
CA ASP A 371 -21.00 -8.14 10.73
C ASP A 371 -21.36 -6.87 11.50
N LEU A 372 -22.25 -6.04 10.93
CA LEU A 372 -22.78 -4.84 11.56
C LEU A 372 -23.60 -5.18 12.82
N GLU A 373 -24.51 -6.15 12.69
CA GLU A 373 -25.37 -6.61 13.80
C GLU A 373 -24.55 -7.19 14.96
N GLN A 374 -23.48 -7.95 14.67
CA GLN A 374 -22.55 -8.47 15.69
C GLN A 374 -21.86 -7.35 16.49
N CYS A 375 -21.64 -6.20 15.86
CA CYS A 375 -21.08 -5.02 16.49
C CYS A 375 -22.13 -4.14 17.20
N GLY A 376 -23.42 -4.54 17.15
CA GLY A 376 -24.54 -3.79 17.73
C GLY A 376 -24.95 -2.55 16.93
N LEU A 377 -24.60 -2.51 15.64
CA LEU A 377 -25.02 -1.47 14.71
C LEU A 377 -26.37 -1.84 14.10
N ASP A 378 -27.35 -0.94 14.20
CA ASP A 378 -28.60 -1.07 13.45
C ASP A 378 -28.34 -0.73 11.98
N VAL A 379 -28.66 -1.67 11.08
CA VAL A 379 -28.54 -1.51 9.63
C VAL A 379 -29.30 -0.27 9.14
N SER A 380 -30.41 0.10 9.77
CA SER A 380 -31.18 1.30 9.44
C SER A 380 -30.43 2.59 9.80
N GLU A 381 -29.81 2.63 10.98
CA GLU A 381 -28.99 3.76 11.47
C GLU A 381 -27.72 3.93 10.63
N VAL A 382 -27.04 2.82 10.30
CA VAL A 382 -25.86 2.82 9.44
C VAL A 382 -26.21 3.17 8.00
N SER A 383 -27.40 2.82 7.52
CA SER A 383 -27.88 3.24 6.19
C SER A 383 -28.09 4.75 6.11
N VAL A 384 -28.61 5.36 7.17
CA VAL A 384 -28.69 6.82 7.28
C VAL A 384 -27.29 7.41 7.40
N TYR A 385 -26.41 6.84 8.23
CA TYR A 385 -25.05 7.35 8.39
C TYR A 385 -24.22 7.25 7.12
N SER A 386 -24.24 6.11 6.43
CA SER A 386 -23.56 5.94 5.13
C SER A 386 -24.15 6.83 4.04
N GLY A 387 -25.44 7.13 4.07
CA GLY A 387 -26.05 8.11 3.16
C GLY A 387 -25.68 9.57 3.45
N VAL A 388 -25.19 9.88 4.66
CA VAL A 388 -24.90 11.25 5.12
C VAL A 388 -23.39 11.52 5.30
N CYS A 389 -22.63 10.49 5.64
CA CYS A 389 -21.19 10.45 5.81
C CYS A 389 -20.60 9.38 4.88
N THR A 390 -21.01 9.40 3.60
CA THR A 390 -20.39 8.60 2.51
C THR A 390 -18.87 8.73 2.52
N GLU A 391 -18.36 9.87 2.96
CA GLU A 391 -16.93 10.18 3.07
C GLU A 391 -16.20 9.34 4.16
N ILE A 392 -16.92 8.61 5.03
CA ILE A 392 -16.32 7.72 6.05
C ILE A 392 -16.67 6.26 5.76
N PHE A 393 -17.95 5.97 5.56
CA PHE A 393 -18.48 4.61 5.48
C PHE A 393 -19.43 4.51 4.29
N ASN A 394 -19.02 3.72 3.31
CA ASN A 394 -19.77 3.52 2.08
C ASN A 394 -20.73 2.33 2.24
N ARG A 395 -21.95 2.54 1.75
CA ARG A 395 -22.92 1.48 1.49
C ARG A 395 -23.08 1.38 -0.02
N GLU A 396 -22.75 0.21 -0.56
CA GLU A 396 -23.10 -0.12 -1.93
C GLU A 396 -24.37 -0.97 -1.90
N SER A 397 -25.49 -0.36 -2.31
CA SER A 397 -26.72 -1.09 -2.63
C SER A 397 -26.63 -1.55 -4.07
N VAL A 398 -26.24 -2.80 -4.24
CA VAL A 398 -26.12 -3.41 -5.57
C VAL A 398 -27.50 -3.87 -6.03
N ILE A 399 -27.61 -4.12 -7.34
CA ILE A 399 -28.71 -4.70 -8.15
C ILE A 399 -29.59 -5.75 -7.42
N PHE A 400 -29.07 -6.43 -6.40
CA PHE A 400 -29.73 -7.52 -5.66
C PHE A 400 -30.46 -7.11 -4.37
N GLN A 401 -30.60 -5.81 -4.07
CA GLN A 401 -31.14 -5.30 -2.79
C GLN A 401 -30.34 -5.72 -1.53
N LYS A 402 -29.27 -6.52 -1.68
CA LYS A 402 -28.26 -6.77 -0.65
C LYS A 402 -27.29 -5.59 -0.58
N SER A 403 -26.90 -5.23 0.63
CA SER A 403 -26.00 -4.11 0.88
C SER A 403 -24.64 -4.62 1.33
N VAL A 404 -23.57 -4.08 0.74
CA VAL A 404 -22.20 -4.31 1.19
C VAL A 404 -21.67 -3.00 1.77
N TYR A 405 -20.92 -3.10 2.86
CA TYR A 405 -20.38 -1.96 3.59
C TYR A 405 -18.86 -1.99 3.61
N CYS A 406 -18.23 -0.81 3.51
CA CYS A 406 -16.78 -0.67 3.67
C CYS A 406 -16.42 0.74 4.15
N PHE A 407 -15.25 0.89 4.76
CA PHE A 407 -14.67 2.21 4.93
C PHE A 407 -14.18 2.73 3.58
N VAL A 408 -14.21 4.05 3.36
CA VAL A 408 -13.71 4.65 2.10
C VAL A 408 -12.25 4.29 1.85
N HIS A 409 -11.47 4.15 2.92
CA HIS A 409 -10.06 3.77 2.87
C HIS A 409 -9.63 3.01 4.13
N LEU A 410 -8.63 2.12 4.01
CA LEU A 410 -8.08 1.36 5.13
C LEU A 410 -7.55 2.26 6.25
N SER A 411 -6.93 3.39 5.91
CA SER A 411 -6.45 4.35 6.90
C SER A 411 -7.56 4.95 7.77
N ILE A 412 -8.79 5.08 7.25
CA ILE A 412 -9.96 5.53 8.03
C ILE A 412 -10.39 4.41 9.00
N GLN A 413 -10.37 3.16 8.54
CA GLN A 413 -10.60 1.99 9.39
C GLN A 413 -9.58 1.93 10.53
N GLU A 414 -8.28 2.07 10.23
CA GLU A 414 -7.22 2.09 11.24
C GLU A 414 -7.36 3.25 12.23
N PHE A 415 -7.75 4.43 11.74
CA PHE A 415 -7.98 5.59 12.60
C PHE A 415 -9.15 5.36 13.57
N LEU A 416 -10.31 4.91 13.07
CA LEU A 416 -11.48 4.64 13.91
C LEU A 416 -11.23 3.47 14.87
N ALA A 417 -10.49 2.46 14.45
CA ALA A 417 -10.02 1.39 15.33
C ALA A 417 -9.14 1.95 16.47
N ALA A 418 -8.22 2.88 16.16
CA ALA A 418 -7.38 3.51 17.18
C ALA A 418 -8.20 4.36 18.15
N VAL A 419 -9.17 5.14 17.66
CA VAL A 419 -10.11 5.91 18.50
C VAL A 419 -10.89 4.99 19.44
N TYR A 420 -11.45 3.88 18.92
CA TYR A 420 -12.17 2.90 19.73
C TYR A 420 -11.27 2.27 20.81
N MET A 421 -10.07 1.82 20.43
CA MET A 421 -9.14 1.19 21.37
C MET A 421 -8.65 2.16 22.45
N PHE A 422 -8.43 3.42 22.09
CA PHE A 422 -8.08 4.46 23.05
C PHE A 422 -9.26 4.74 24.01
N HIS A 423 -10.49 4.85 23.48
CA HIS A 423 -11.70 5.01 24.29
C HIS A 423 -11.93 3.85 25.26
N CYS A 424 -11.74 2.60 24.82
CA CYS A 424 -11.85 1.44 25.71
C CYS A 424 -10.83 1.49 26.85
N TYR A 425 -9.61 1.97 26.57
CA TYR A 425 -8.59 2.17 27.60
C TYR A 425 -9.00 3.21 28.64
N THR A 426 -9.61 4.33 28.23
CA THR A 426 -9.97 5.42 29.15
C THR A 426 -11.18 5.08 30.02
N ILE A 427 -12.20 4.42 29.48
CA ILE A 427 -13.48 4.19 30.18
C ILE A 427 -13.56 2.84 30.90
N ASN A 428 -13.05 1.76 30.30
CA ASN A 428 -13.38 0.41 30.76
C ASN A 428 -12.18 -0.55 30.75
N LYS A 429 -11.42 -0.53 31.85
CA LYS A 429 -10.31 -1.48 32.07
C LYS A 429 -10.73 -2.96 31.98
N ARG A 430 -11.99 -3.31 32.27
CA ARG A 430 -12.49 -4.70 32.12
C ARG A 430 -12.70 -5.13 30.67
N ILE A 431 -13.03 -4.19 29.77
CA ILE A 431 -13.08 -4.48 28.32
C ILE A 431 -11.66 -4.74 27.79
N MET A 432 -10.64 -4.06 28.32
CA MET A 432 -9.25 -4.43 28.00
C MET A 432 -8.88 -5.84 28.45
N GLU A 433 -9.44 -6.32 29.56
CA GLU A 433 -9.28 -7.70 30.04
C GLU A 433 -9.93 -8.74 29.11
N SER A 434 -10.95 -8.36 28.31
CA SER A 434 -11.58 -9.20 27.27
C SER A 434 -10.91 -9.13 25.89
N PHE A 435 -9.91 -8.26 25.72
CA PHE A 435 -8.94 -8.28 24.62
C PHE A 435 -7.59 -8.95 24.96
N PRO A 436 -7.51 -10.04 25.78
CA PRO A 436 -6.24 -10.56 26.24
C PRO A 436 -5.45 -11.18 25.09
N LYS A 437 -6.09 -11.62 24.00
CA LYS A 437 -5.37 -12.04 22.79
C LYS A 437 -4.62 -10.89 22.12
N TYR A 438 -5.11 -9.65 22.25
CA TYR A 438 -4.50 -8.46 21.66
C TYR A 438 -3.34 -7.92 22.48
N LEU A 439 -3.51 -7.84 23.80
CA LEU A 439 -2.59 -7.15 24.73
C LEU A 439 -1.71 -8.10 25.57
N LYS A 440 -1.81 -9.43 25.38
CA LYS A 440 -0.94 -10.37 26.07
C LYS A 440 0.53 -10.15 25.68
N PRO A 441 1.43 -9.97 26.66
CA PRO A 441 2.86 -9.97 26.42
C PRO A 441 3.29 -11.32 25.82
N ASN A 442 4.25 -11.27 24.90
CA ASN A 442 4.89 -12.50 24.43
C ASN A 442 5.97 -12.97 25.41
N ASP A 443 6.22 -14.28 25.44
CA ASP A 443 7.24 -14.90 26.29
C ASP A 443 8.64 -14.29 26.10
N PHE A 444 8.98 -13.86 24.88
CA PHE A 444 10.27 -13.21 24.59
C PHE A 444 10.38 -11.78 25.14
N PHE A 445 9.36 -10.92 24.95
CA PHE A 445 9.39 -9.55 25.48
C PHE A 445 9.33 -9.53 27.01
N ARG A 446 8.79 -10.58 27.61
CA ARG A 446 8.93 -10.85 29.04
C ARG A 446 10.37 -11.24 29.41
N PHE A 447 11.02 -12.11 28.62
CA PHE A 447 12.39 -12.56 28.86
C PHE A 447 13.42 -11.42 28.80
N VAL A 448 13.25 -10.45 27.88
CA VAL A 448 14.11 -9.26 27.77
C VAL A 448 13.73 -8.17 28.81
N GLY A 449 12.80 -8.45 29.73
CA GLY A 449 12.38 -7.50 30.77
C GLY A 449 11.54 -6.32 30.24
N LEU A 450 11.01 -6.44 29.03
CA LEU A 450 10.23 -5.39 28.40
C LEU A 450 8.75 -5.44 28.79
N LEU A 451 8.12 -6.56 29.15
CA LEU A 451 6.67 -6.58 29.51
C LEU A 451 6.35 -7.61 30.61
N ASN A 452 5.37 -7.33 31.48
CA ASN A 452 4.89 -8.24 32.54
C ASN A 452 3.51 -8.82 32.24
N TYR A 453 3.15 -9.99 32.82
CA TYR A 453 1.84 -10.63 32.68
C TYR A 453 0.66 -9.86 33.31
N ASP A 454 0.96 -8.79 34.02
CA ASP A 454 -0.05 -7.99 34.71
C ASP A 454 -1.02 -7.34 33.70
N PRO A 455 -2.28 -7.09 34.12
CA PRO A 455 -3.22 -6.30 33.35
C PRO A 455 -2.62 -4.94 32.99
N VAL A 456 -3.04 -4.36 31.88
CA VAL A 456 -2.58 -3.02 31.48
C VAL A 456 -3.05 -2.00 32.53
N THR A 457 -2.11 -1.43 33.28
CA THR A 457 -2.42 -0.53 34.40
C THR A 457 -2.21 0.95 34.06
N SER A 458 -1.36 1.25 33.08
CA SER A 458 -0.98 2.62 32.67
C SER A 458 -1.01 2.83 31.16
N LEU A 459 -1.05 4.10 30.75
CA LEU A 459 -1.11 4.51 29.34
C LEU A 459 0.17 4.13 28.60
N ASP A 460 1.31 4.25 29.28
CA ASP A 460 2.61 3.92 28.70
C ASP A 460 2.77 2.40 28.47
N ASP A 461 2.25 1.56 29.36
CA ASP A 461 2.19 0.11 29.15
C ASP A 461 1.23 -0.25 28.01
N PHE A 462 0.06 0.40 27.93
CA PHE A 462 -0.90 0.21 26.84
C PHE A 462 -0.28 0.49 25.46
N LEU A 463 0.27 1.68 25.27
CA LEU A 463 0.85 2.13 24.01
C LEU A 463 2.06 1.28 23.62
N ARG A 464 2.88 0.91 24.61
CA ARG A 464 4.04 0.04 24.40
C ARG A 464 3.67 -1.35 23.95
N ARG A 465 2.64 -1.98 24.52
CA ARG A 465 2.11 -3.28 24.07
C ARG A 465 1.55 -3.21 22.65
N ALA A 466 0.80 -2.17 22.34
CA ALA A 466 0.28 -1.94 20.98
C ALA A 466 1.43 -1.81 19.96
N LEU A 467 2.47 -1.03 20.28
CA LEU A 467 3.67 -0.89 19.46
C LEU A 467 4.38 -2.23 19.26
N MET A 468 4.61 -2.99 20.33
CA MET A 468 5.28 -4.29 20.23
C MET A 468 4.51 -5.29 19.36
N LYS A 469 3.17 -5.28 19.41
CA LYS A 469 2.34 -6.10 18.51
C LYS A 469 2.47 -5.66 17.06
N SER A 470 2.48 -4.35 16.79
CA SER A 470 2.68 -3.83 15.45
C SER A 470 4.07 -4.19 14.90
N LEU A 471 5.14 -4.02 15.67
CA LEU A 471 6.50 -4.31 15.20
C LEU A 471 6.74 -5.79 14.84
N LYS A 472 5.96 -6.71 15.42
CA LYS A 472 5.94 -8.15 15.06
C LYS A 472 5.19 -8.49 13.79
N SER A 473 4.27 -7.62 13.38
CA SER A 473 3.52 -7.83 12.15
C SER A 473 4.49 -7.87 10.96
N LYS A 474 4.44 -8.97 10.19
CA LYS A 474 5.32 -9.18 9.03
C LYS A 474 5.15 -8.09 7.97
N ASN A 475 3.92 -7.66 7.73
CA ASN A 475 3.57 -6.69 6.68
C ASN A 475 3.36 -5.26 7.20
N GLY A 476 3.27 -5.06 8.51
CA GLY A 476 3.04 -3.75 9.11
C GLY A 476 1.63 -3.20 9.00
N HIS A 477 0.63 -4.08 8.82
CA HIS A 477 -0.80 -3.70 8.77
C HIS A 477 -1.35 -3.01 10.04
N LEU A 478 -0.55 -2.85 11.10
CA LEU A 478 -0.90 -2.14 12.34
C LEU A 478 -0.05 -0.88 12.56
N ASP A 479 0.80 -0.50 11.59
CA ASP A 479 1.70 0.64 11.74
C ASP A 479 0.95 1.94 11.93
N LEU A 480 0.01 2.20 11.03
CA LEU A 480 -0.73 3.45 11.02
C LEU A 480 -1.73 3.48 12.18
N PHE A 481 -2.39 2.34 12.48
CA PHE A 481 -3.14 2.17 13.73
C PHE A 481 -2.34 2.57 14.99
N VAL A 482 -1.09 2.11 15.14
CA VAL A 482 -0.26 2.45 16.32
C VAL A 482 0.23 3.90 16.29
N ARG A 483 0.54 4.45 15.10
CA ARG A 483 0.84 5.87 14.91
C ARG A 483 -0.32 6.73 15.44
N PHE A 484 -1.56 6.40 15.07
CA PHE A 484 -2.76 7.07 15.56
C PHE A 484 -2.93 6.92 17.07
N LEU A 485 -2.76 5.74 17.66
CA LEU A 485 -2.85 5.56 19.11
C LEU A 485 -1.88 6.49 19.87
N HIS A 486 -0.64 6.61 19.40
CA HIS A 486 0.33 7.51 20.03
C HIS A 486 -0.05 8.98 19.83
N GLY A 487 -0.53 9.38 18.64
CA GLY A 487 -1.01 10.75 18.43
C GLY A 487 -2.24 11.10 19.27
N LEU A 488 -3.17 10.16 19.45
CA LEU A 488 -4.38 10.31 20.29
C LEU A 488 -4.07 10.41 21.78
N SER A 489 -2.87 10.00 22.21
CA SER A 489 -2.43 10.20 23.59
C SER A 489 -2.18 11.67 23.96
N LEU A 490 -2.02 12.55 22.97
CA LEU A 490 -1.85 13.98 23.19
C LEU A 490 -3.19 14.66 23.44
N GLU A 491 -3.23 15.50 24.48
CA GLU A 491 -4.39 16.32 24.81
C GLU A 491 -4.88 17.17 23.62
N SER A 492 -3.95 17.66 22.77
CA SER A 492 -4.32 18.44 21.56
C SER A 492 -5.24 17.67 20.59
N ASN A 493 -5.02 16.35 20.42
CA ASN A 493 -5.85 15.52 19.56
C ASN A 493 -7.15 15.10 20.25
N GLN A 494 -7.09 14.82 21.56
CA GLN A 494 -8.27 14.53 22.37
C GLN A 494 -9.24 15.71 22.37
N ARG A 495 -8.74 16.95 22.49
CA ARG A 495 -9.55 18.17 22.41
C ARG A 495 -10.24 18.33 21.06
N ILE A 496 -9.61 17.95 19.94
CA ILE A 496 -10.24 18.00 18.61
C ILE A 496 -11.43 17.04 18.57
N LEU A 497 -11.26 15.81 19.04
CA LEU A 497 -12.30 14.78 19.06
C LEU A 497 -13.36 15.00 20.15
N GLY A 498 -13.18 16.00 21.01
CA GLY A 498 -14.14 16.39 22.05
C GLY A 498 -14.53 15.21 22.95
N GLY A 499 -15.79 15.15 23.36
CA GLY A 499 -16.32 14.11 24.27
C GLY A 499 -16.42 12.69 23.69
N LEU A 500 -15.78 12.38 22.56
CA LEU A 500 -15.62 10.99 22.09
C LEU A 500 -14.52 10.27 22.88
N LEU A 501 -13.48 11.00 23.27
CA LEU A 501 -12.44 10.56 24.18
C LEU A 501 -12.59 11.39 25.45
N ASP A 502 -12.84 10.73 26.58
CA ASP A 502 -12.81 11.44 27.86
C ASP A 502 -11.40 12.00 28.05
N GLN A 503 -11.31 13.28 28.46
CA GLN A 503 -10.03 13.90 28.79
C GLN A 503 -9.39 13.08 29.89
N THR A 504 -8.44 12.23 29.52
CA THR A 504 -7.56 11.62 30.49
C THR A 504 -6.76 12.71 31.15
N ASP A 505 -6.49 12.59 32.45
CA ASP A 505 -5.39 13.29 33.11
C ASP A 505 -4.06 12.82 32.47
N SER A 506 -3.80 13.26 31.23
CA SER A 506 -2.55 13.05 30.53
C SER A 506 -1.51 13.95 31.18
N HIS A 507 -1.11 13.57 32.39
CA HIS A 507 -0.08 14.28 33.12
C HIS A 507 1.18 14.34 32.25
N PRO A 508 1.86 15.50 32.17
CA PRO A 508 3.10 15.65 31.40
C PRO A 508 4.13 14.54 31.69
N GLU A 509 4.17 14.06 32.94
CA GLU A 509 5.00 12.94 33.38
C GLU A 509 4.69 11.63 32.65
N THR A 510 3.40 11.31 32.43
CA THR A 510 2.97 10.11 31.71
C THR A 510 3.36 10.20 30.24
N ILE A 511 3.14 11.35 29.60
CA ILE A 511 3.55 11.58 28.21
C ILE A 511 5.08 11.48 28.07
N GLN A 512 5.82 12.05 29.02
CA GLN A 512 7.28 11.93 29.03
C GLN A 512 7.73 10.47 29.18
N LYS A 513 7.04 9.65 30.00
CA LYS A 513 7.31 8.21 30.08
C LYS A 513 7.04 7.50 28.75
N VAL A 514 5.95 7.83 28.05
CA VAL A 514 5.67 7.28 26.71
C VAL A 514 6.79 7.66 25.72
N LEU A 515 7.23 8.92 25.72
CA LEU A 515 8.33 9.38 24.86
C LEU A 515 9.65 8.67 25.18
N ASN A 516 9.98 8.48 26.47
CA ASN A 516 11.16 7.73 26.89
C ASN A 516 11.06 6.27 26.46
N ASN A 517 9.90 5.64 26.67
CA ASN A 517 9.62 4.27 26.23
C ASN A 517 9.87 4.10 24.73
N LEU A 518 9.43 5.05 23.90
CA LEU A 518 9.69 5.05 22.45
C LEU A 518 11.19 5.19 22.12
N LYS A 519 11.90 6.08 22.83
CA LYS A 519 13.34 6.33 22.64
C LYS A 519 14.21 5.15 23.10
N GLU A 520 13.72 4.35 24.06
CA GLU A 520 14.41 3.20 24.65
C GLU A 520 14.02 1.84 24.04
N VAL A 521 13.09 1.78 23.08
CA VAL A 521 12.71 0.52 22.43
C VAL A 521 13.92 -0.13 21.76
N ASN A 522 14.30 -1.30 22.26
CA ASN A 522 15.40 -2.12 21.76
C ASN A 522 14.96 -3.60 21.65
N SER A 523 15.18 -4.24 20.51
CA SER A 523 14.96 -5.68 20.31
C SER A 523 15.59 -6.15 19.00
N ASP A 524 16.41 -7.19 19.08
CA ASP A 524 17.09 -7.83 17.93
C ASP A 524 16.13 -8.55 16.94
N GLU A 525 14.86 -8.75 17.34
CA GLU A 525 13.84 -9.38 16.49
C GLU A 525 13.12 -8.40 15.56
N ILE A 526 13.26 -7.08 15.81
CA ILE A 526 12.58 -6.06 15.01
C ILE A 526 13.31 -5.94 13.67
N SER A 527 12.59 -6.08 12.56
CA SER A 527 13.16 -5.78 11.26
C SER A 527 13.52 -4.28 11.19
N PRO A 528 14.70 -3.89 10.64
CA PRO A 528 15.14 -2.49 10.59
C PRO A 528 14.14 -1.55 9.91
N ASP A 529 13.41 -2.12 8.96
CA ASP A 529 12.35 -1.47 8.24
C ASP A 529 11.13 -1.13 9.12
N ARG A 530 10.87 -1.95 10.14
CA ARG A 530 9.80 -1.76 11.12
C ARG A 530 10.22 -0.77 12.20
N SER A 531 11.52 -0.68 12.52
CA SER A 531 12.02 0.22 13.55
C SER A 531 11.85 1.70 13.19
N ILE A 532 11.73 2.03 11.90
CA ILE A 532 11.36 3.38 11.41
C ILE A 532 9.96 3.77 11.92
N ASN A 533 9.05 2.81 12.10
CA ASN A 533 7.71 3.12 12.63
C ASN A 533 7.74 3.68 14.05
N ILE A 534 8.76 3.34 14.85
CA ILE A 534 8.97 3.90 16.20
C ILE A 534 9.25 5.41 16.09
N PHE A 535 10.08 5.81 15.12
CA PHE A 535 10.35 7.22 14.84
C PHE A 535 9.08 7.95 14.36
N HIS A 536 8.25 7.33 13.53
CA HIS A 536 6.96 7.93 13.14
C HIS A 536 6.01 8.10 14.33
N CYS A 537 5.98 7.17 15.29
CA CYS A 537 5.18 7.33 16.50
C CYS A 537 5.64 8.55 17.33
N LEU A 538 6.95 8.80 17.42
CA LEU A 538 7.48 10.03 18.06
C LEU A 538 7.03 11.29 17.33
N MET A 539 7.06 11.27 15.99
CA MET A 539 6.60 12.39 15.16
C MET A 539 5.10 12.66 15.33
N GLU A 540 4.27 11.62 15.43
CA GLU A 540 2.83 11.74 15.74
C GLU A 540 2.57 12.32 17.13
N MET A 541 3.46 12.06 18.09
CA MET A 541 3.47 12.68 19.41
C MET A 541 4.06 14.10 19.41
N LYS A 542 4.33 14.68 18.23
CA LYS A 542 4.87 16.04 18.04
C LYS A 542 6.25 16.26 18.71
N ASP A 543 6.97 15.20 19.05
CA ASP A 543 8.36 15.28 19.52
C ASP A 543 9.30 15.37 18.31
N GLN A 544 9.95 16.52 18.16
CA GLN A 544 10.91 16.80 17.09
C GLN A 544 12.37 16.66 17.55
N SER A 545 12.63 16.24 18.79
CA SER A 545 13.97 16.32 19.39
C SER A 545 14.96 15.47 18.60
N VAL A 546 14.60 14.20 18.35
CA VAL A 546 15.43 13.25 17.60
C VAL A 546 15.64 13.71 16.16
N HIS A 547 14.62 14.30 15.53
CA HIS A 547 14.72 14.81 14.16
C HIS A 547 15.72 15.97 14.06
N GLN A 548 15.62 16.96 14.96
CA GLN A 548 16.52 18.11 15.03
C GLN A 548 17.96 17.66 15.33
N GLU A 549 18.12 16.77 16.33
CA GLU A 549 19.41 16.21 16.71
C GLU A 549 20.11 15.48 15.55
N ILE A 550 19.37 14.75 14.72
CA ILE A 550 19.92 14.10 13.53
C ILE A 550 20.22 15.10 12.40
N GLN A 551 19.40 16.13 12.21
CA GLN A 551 19.70 17.18 11.23
C GLN A 551 21.00 17.92 11.58
N GLU A 552 21.23 18.20 12.86
CA GLU A 552 22.50 18.76 13.34
C GLU A 552 23.65 17.77 13.15
N PHE A 553 23.44 16.49 13.45
CA PHE A 553 24.43 15.44 13.21
C PHE A 553 24.83 15.33 11.73
N LEU A 554 23.88 15.45 10.80
CA LEU A 554 24.16 15.39 9.37
C LEU A 554 24.98 16.58 8.86
N LYS A 555 24.84 17.75 9.50
CA LYS A 555 25.60 18.98 9.21
C LYS A 555 27.00 19.00 9.85
N SER A 556 27.24 18.16 10.86
CA SER A 556 28.52 18.05 11.55
C SER A 556 29.59 17.38 10.69
N GLU A 557 30.82 17.93 10.72
CA GLU A 557 32.00 17.32 10.10
C GLU A 557 32.53 16.10 10.89
N LYS A 558 32.19 16.00 12.18
CA LYS A 558 32.72 14.99 13.12
C LYS A 558 31.69 13.92 13.46
N LYS A 559 31.23 13.18 12.45
CA LYS A 559 30.16 12.16 12.56
C LYS A 559 30.53 10.97 13.46
N SER A 560 31.81 10.66 13.64
CA SER A 560 32.29 9.49 14.39
C SER A 560 32.44 9.72 15.91
N GLU A 561 32.35 10.97 16.40
CA GLU A 561 32.57 11.29 17.82
C GLU A 561 31.27 11.22 18.65
N ARG A 562 30.09 11.36 18.02
CA ARG A 562 28.78 11.35 18.71
C ARG A 562 28.19 9.96 18.73
N ARG A 563 27.89 9.44 19.93
CA ARG A 563 27.16 8.18 20.08
C ARG A 563 25.70 8.35 19.65
N LEU A 564 25.24 7.56 18.70
CA LEU A 564 23.84 7.48 18.30
C LEU A 564 23.13 6.37 19.08
N SER A 565 21.95 6.67 19.62
CA SER A 565 21.07 5.63 20.16
C SER A 565 20.30 4.92 19.04
N GLU A 566 19.57 3.87 19.39
CA GLU A 566 18.83 3.03 18.45
C GLU A 566 17.73 3.83 17.73
N ILE A 567 17.07 4.76 18.41
CA ILE A 567 16.06 5.64 17.78
C ILE A 567 16.69 6.70 16.87
N HIS A 568 17.87 7.22 17.23
CA HIS A 568 18.66 8.09 16.35
C HIS A 568 19.01 7.37 15.05
N CYS A 569 19.36 6.08 15.14
CA CYS A 569 19.65 5.27 13.97
C CYS A 569 18.40 5.03 13.11
N SER A 570 17.23 4.72 13.69
CA SER A 570 15.97 4.65 12.93
C SER A 570 15.64 5.97 12.21
N ALA A 571 15.79 7.11 12.90
CA ALA A 571 15.54 8.42 12.32
C ALA A 571 16.53 8.76 11.20
N LEU A 572 17.82 8.47 11.40
CA LEU A 572 18.85 8.65 10.39
C LEU A 572 18.62 7.75 9.18
N ALA A 573 18.23 6.49 9.38
CA ALA A 573 17.88 5.56 8.31
C ALA A 573 16.75 6.10 7.45
N TYR A 574 15.67 6.58 8.08
CA TYR A 574 14.56 7.23 7.40
C TYR A 574 15.05 8.46 6.61
N LEU A 575 15.80 9.38 7.22
CA LEU A 575 16.24 10.60 6.54
C LEU A 575 17.18 10.32 5.35
N LEU A 576 18.14 9.40 5.50
CA LEU A 576 19.02 8.98 4.40
C LEU A 576 18.23 8.26 3.31
N GLN A 577 17.33 7.35 3.69
CA GLN A 577 16.44 6.67 2.76
C GLN A 577 15.51 7.64 2.04
N MET A 578 15.18 8.80 2.62
CA MET A 578 14.25 9.79 2.06
C MET A 578 14.92 11.01 1.40
N SER A 579 16.24 11.13 1.46
CA SER A 579 17.05 12.20 0.83
C SER A 579 17.01 12.21 -0.70
N GLU A 580 16.77 13.36 -1.35
CA GLU A 580 16.80 13.45 -2.82
C GLU A 580 18.18 13.13 -3.40
N GLU A 581 19.24 13.41 -2.66
CA GLU A 581 20.61 13.03 -2.99
C GLU A 581 20.87 11.56 -2.62
N VAL A 582 21.44 10.80 -3.57
CA VAL A 582 21.91 9.43 -3.37
C VAL A 582 23.24 9.46 -2.63
N LEU A 583 23.33 8.74 -1.50
CA LEU A 583 24.55 8.69 -0.69
C LEU A 583 25.64 7.86 -1.39
N ASP A 584 26.87 8.37 -1.45
CA ASP A 584 27.96 7.67 -2.11
C ASP A 584 28.37 6.40 -1.35
N GLU A 585 28.54 6.48 -0.03
CA GLU A 585 28.92 5.36 0.82
C GLU A 585 28.16 5.35 2.14
N LEU A 586 27.56 4.20 2.47
CA LEU A 586 27.06 3.88 3.80
C LEU A 586 27.93 2.80 4.43
N ASN A 587 28.78 3.19 5.37
CA ASN A 587 29.61 2.28 6.15
C ASN A 587 29.12 2.24 7.60
N LEU A 588 28.51 1.13 8.01
CA LEU A 588 27.90 1.02 9.34
C LEU A 588 28.92 1.17 10.48
N GLN A 589 30.19 0.85 10.23
CA GLN A 589 31.26 0.96 11.23
C GLN A 589 31.71 2.40 11.47
N GLN A 590 31.38 3.34 10.58
CA GLN A 590 31.65 4.78 10.78
C GLN A 590 30.71 5.41 11.80
N TYR A 591 29.57 4.78 12.08
CA TYR A 591 28.61 5.26 13.07
C TYR A 591 28.92 4.67 14.44
N TYR A 592 29.15 5.55 15.42
CA TYR A 592 29.32 5.17 16.82
C TYR A 592 27.94 4.85 17.42
N ALA A 593 27.51 3.60 17.32
CA ALA A 593 26.23 3.10 17.83
C ALA A 593 26.38 1.65 18.31
N SER A 594 25.37 1.13 19.02
CA SER A 594 25.26 -0.30 19.33
C SER A 594 25.09 -1.12 18.04
N ASP A 595 25.29 -2.44 18.11
CA ASP A 595 25.06 -3.33 16.97
C ASP A 595 23.61 -3.24 16.47
N GLU A 596 22.64 -3.18 17.38
CA GLU A 596 21.25 -2.95 17.04
C GLU A 596 21.03 -1.57 16.40
N GLY A 597 21.64 -0.51 16.93
CA GLY A 597 21.59 0.81 16.30
C GLY A 597 22.10 0.77 14.85
N ARG A 598 23.24 0.12 14.61
CA ARG A 598 23.79 -0.04 13.24
C ARG A 598 22.85 -0.86 12.35
N ARG A 599 22.23 -1.92 12.86
CA ARG A 599 21.23 -2.69 12.11
C ARG A 599 20.05 -1.83 11.67
N ARG A 600 19.59 -0.90 12.50
CA ARG A 600 18.50 0.03 12.18
C ARG A 600 18.84 1.01 11.04
N LEU A 601 20.11 1.15 10.66
CA LEU A 601 20.54 1.96 9.51
C LEU A 601 20.40 1.25 8.15
N ILE A 602 20.21 -0.07 8.13
CA ILE A 602 20.12 -0.86 6.89
C ILE A 602 19.05 -0.37 5.89
N PRO A 603 17.89 0.18 6.28
CA PRO A 603 16.93 0.72 5.32
C PRO A 603 17.52 1.81 4.40
N ALA A 604 18.56 2.53 4.85
CA ALA A 604 19.26 3.55 4.07
C ALA A 604 19.99 2.99 2.83
N VAL A 605 20.29 1.68 2.80
CA VAL A 605 20.93 0.98 1.66
C VAL A 605 20.18 1.24 0.34
N ARG A 606 18.86 1.45 0.39
CA ARG A 606 18.03 1.76 -0.77
C ARG A 606 18.42 3.05 -1.50
N ASN A 607 19.09 3.97 -0.82
CA ASN A 607 19.50 5.26 -1.37
C ASN A 607 21.03 5.43 -1.36
N CYS A 608 21.79 4.33 -1.52
CA CYS A 608 23.25 4.34 -1.47
C CYS A 608 23.89 3.73 -2.74
N ARG A 609 25.06 4.22 -3.14
CA ARG A 609 25.88 3.61 -4.21
C ARG A 609 26.80 2.51 -3.70
N LYS A 610 27.38 2.69 -2.51
CA LYS A 610 28.27 1.72 -1.86
C LYS A 610 27.82 1.45 -0.44
N VAL A 611 27.85 0.18 -0.03
CA VAL A 611 27.47 -0.23 1.32
C VAL A 611 28.49 -1.19 1.91
N VAL A 612 28.86 -0.93 3.16
CA VAL A 612 29.77 -1.78 3.95
C VAL A 612 29.04 -2.24 5.23
N LEU A 613 28.72 -3.54 5.29
CA LEU A 613 28.01 -4.20 6.40
C LEU A 613 28.93 -5.12 7.23
N SER A 614 30.25 -4.86 7.22
CA SER A 614 31.24 -5.73 7.85
C SER A 614 30.97 -5.96 9.33
N ASP A 615 31.24 -7.19 9.80
CA ASP A 615 31.21 -7.58 11.23
C ASP A 615 29.84 -7.43 11.93
N SER A 616 28.74 -7.40 11.15
CA SER A 616 27.38 -7.30 11.68
C SER A 616 26.71 -8.68 11.69
N PHE A 617 26.23 -9.15 12.85
CA PHE A 617 25.28 -10.26 12.88
C PHE A 617 23.94 -9.77 12.29
N LEU A 618 23.53 -10.31 11.14
CA LEU A 618 22.32 -9.89 10.45
C LEU A 618 21.31 -11.04 10.36
N PRO A 619 20.15 -10.94 11.04
CA PRO A 619 19.03 -11.86 10.86
C PRO A 619 18.52 -11.89 9.41
N LYS A 620 17.80 -12.96 9.04
CA LYS A 620 17.19 -13.11 7.70
C LYS A 620 16.41 -11.88 7.25
N SER A 621 15.62 -11.28 8.14
CA SER A 621 14.81 -10.08 7.86
C SER A 621 15.64 -8.87 7.40
N HIS A 622 16.91 -8.78 7.79
CA HIS A 622 17.80 -7.70 7.42
C HIS A 622 18.35 -7.92 6.00
N TRP A 623 18.64 -9.17 5.64
CA TRP A 623 19.03 -9.52 4.27
C TRP A 623 17.91 -9.30 3.27
N GLU A 624 16.64 -9.47 3.68
CA GLU A 624 15.47 -9.12 2.85
C GLU A 624 15.43 -7.62 2.52
N VAL A 625 15.87 -6.75 3.43
CA VAL A 625 15.99 -5.30 3.17
C VAL A 625 17.08 -5.01 2.13
N VAL A 626 18.25 -5.64 2.28
CA VAL A 626 19.38 -5.46 1.34
C VAL A 626 19.04 -5.99 -0.05
N ALA A 627 18.47 -7.21 -0.13
CA ALA A 627 18.00 -7.80 -1.37
C ALA A 627 16.94 -6.92 -2.04
N SER A 628 15.99 -6.38 -1.27
CA SER A 628 14.98 -5.45 -1.78
C SER A 628 15.59 -4.15 -2.34
N ALA A 629 16.69 -3.65 -1.78
CA ALA A 629 17.41 -2.49 -2.33
C ALA A 629 18.15 -2.81 -3.64
N MET A 630 18.57 -4.06 -3.82
CA MET A 630 19.19 -4.53 -5.07
C MET A 630 18.17 -4.67 -6.20
N THR A 631 16.92 -5.01 -5.87
CA THR A 631 15.84 -5.18 -6.86
C THR A 631 14.99 -3.93 -7.08
N SER A 632 15.22 -2.85 -6.31
CA SER A 632 14.49 -1.59 -6.42
C SER A 632 14.64 -0.95 -7.81
N ASN A 633 13.67 -0.13 -8.21
CA ASN A 633 13.75 0.65 -9.44
C ASN A 633 13.66 2.17 -9.14
N PRO A 634 14.74 2.94 -9.34
CA PRO A 634 16.08 2.48 -9.70
C PRO A 634 16.79 1.75 -8.55
N SER A 635 17.71 0.84 -8.87
CA SER A 635 18.69 0.34 -7.90
C SER A 635 19.93 1.21 -7.98
N HIS A 636 20.22 1.93 -6.89
CA HIS A 636 21.40 2.79 -6.78
C HIS A 636 22.67 2.02 -6.39
N LEU A 637 22.51 0.85 -5.77
CA LEU A 637 23.62 0.07 -5.23
C LEU A 637 24.51 -0.46 -6.35
N ARG A 638 25.80 -0.16 -6.26
CA ARG A 638 26.88 -0.58 -7.18
C ARG A 638 27.91 -1.45 -6.47
N GLU A 639 28.18 -1.18 -5.20
CA GLU A 639 29.14 -1.95 -4.40
C GLU A 639 28.54 -2.40 -3.07
N LEU A 640 28.63 -3.71 -2.79
CA LEU A 640 28.23 -4.31 -1.53
C LEU A 640 29.41 -5.08 -0.93
N SER A 641 29.87 -4.63 0.25
CA SER A 641 30.89 -5.33 1.03
C SER A 641 30.27 -5.93 2.29
N LEU A 642 30.30 -7.25 2.35
CA LEU A 642 29.90 -8.07 3.51
C LEU A 642 31.12 -8.74 4.15
N SER A 643 32.31 -8.15 3.95
CA SER A 643 33.57 -8.72 4.44
C SER A 643 33.51 -8.97 5.95
N TRP A 644 34.01 -10.11 6.41
CA TRP A 644 33.97 -10.57 7.82
C TRP A 644 32.57 -10.87 8.38
N THR A 645 31.53 -10.96 7.55
CA THR A 645 30.18 -11.31 8.03
C THR A 645 30.04 -12.83 8.20
N GLN A 646 30.52 -13.37 9.32
CA GLN A 646 30.44 -14.81 9.65
C GLN A 646 29.00 -15.32 9.86
N SER A 647 28.04 -14.41 10.03
CA SER A 647 26.61 -14.73 10.18
C SER A 647 25.89 -14.95 8.85
N LEU A 648 26.58 -14.75 7.71
CA LEU A 648 26.01 -14.92 6.39
C LEU A 648 25.74 -16.42 6.11
N THR A 649 24.49 -16.84 6.32
CA THR A 649 24.05 -18.21 6.04
C THR A 649 23.87 -18.47 4.55
N ASP A 650 23.82 -19.75 4.14
CA ASP A 650 23.50 -20.15 2.77
C ASP A 650 22.17 -19.57 2.28
N ALA A 651 21.17 -19.45 3.18
CA ALA A 651 19.90 -18.82 2.87
C ALA A 651 20.06 -17.32 2.55
N GLY A 652 20.94 -16.61 3.26
CA GLY A 652 21.28 -15.22 2.98
C GLY A 652 21.99 -15.05 1.64
N VAL A 653 22.98 -15.90 1.34
CA VAL A 653 23.68 -15.88 0.04
C VAL A 653 22.72 -16.21 -1.10
N LYS A 654 21.85 -17.20 -0.94
CA LYS A 654 20.83 -17.55 -1.94
C LYS A 654 19.86 -16.39 -2.19
N LEU A 655 19.46 -15.67 -1.14
CA LEU A 655 18.60 -14.51 -1.25
C LEU A 655 19.28 -13.37 -2.04
N LEU A 656 20.52 -13.02 -1.70
CA LEU A 656 21.29 -12.00 -2.41
C LEU A 656 21.57 -12.40 -3.86
N SER A 657 21.92 -13.68 -4.10
CA SER A 657 22.14 -14.23 -5.44
C SER A 657 20.86 -14.14 -6.28
N SER A 658 19.70 -14.43 -5.68
CA SER A 658 18.40 -14.27 -6.35
C SER A 658 18.13 -12.81 -6.73
N ALA A 659 18.46 -11.87 -5.85
CA ALA A 659 18.34 -10.44 -6.14
C ALA A 659 19.32 -9.98 -7.24
N MET A 660 20.50 -10.58 -7.37
CA MET A 660 21.45 -10.27 -8.45
C MET A 660 20.97 -10.71 -9.83
N MET A 661 20.14 -11.75 -9.91
CA MET A 661 19.53 -12.20 -11.16
C MET A 661 18.39 -11.29 -11.63
N HIS A 662 17.98 -10.32 -10.80
CA HIS A 662 16.87 -9.45 -11.11
C HIS A 662 17.27 -8.37 -12.16
N PRO A 663 16.43 -8.07 -13.18
CA PRO A 663 16.75 -7.12 -14.25
C PRO A 663 17.11 -5.70 -13.78
N ASN A 664 16.55 -5.27 -12.65
CA ASN A 664 16.84 -3.95 -12.05
C ASN A 664 18.16 -3.92 -11.27
N CYS A 665 18.74 -5.08 -10.94
CA CYS A 665 19.96 -5.10 -10.16
C CYS A 665 21.11 -4.51 -10.97
N ARG A 666 21.82 -3.58 -10.35
CA ARG A 666 22.96 -2.89 -10.96
C ARG A 666 24.25 -3.09 -10.16
N LEU A 667 24.29 -4.12 -9.31
CA LEU A 667 25.45 -4.39 -8.47
C LEU A 667 26.64 -4.79 -9.36
N GLU A 668 27.73 -4.04 -9.24
CA GLU A 668 28.97 -4.21 -10.01
C GLU A 668 30.05 -4.88 -9.17
N THR A 669 30.09 -4.64 -7.86
CA THR A 669 31.08 -5.19 -6.94
C THR A 669 30.41 -5.88 -5.75
N LEU A 670 30.79 -7.13 -5.51
CA LEU A 670 30.40 -7.90 -4.34
C LEU A 670 31.66 -8.41 -3.61
N ARG A 671 31.81 -8.06 -2.33
CA ARG A 671 32.92 -8.55 -1.49
C ARG A 671 32.38 -9.40 -0.35
N LEU A 672 32.79 -10.67 -0.35
CA LEU A 672 32.46 -11.70 0.64
C LEU A 672 33.74 -12.22 1.32
N TRP A 673 34.74 -11.35 1.49
CA TRP A 673 36.01 -11.70 2.14
C TRP A 673 35.75 -12.29 3.53
N CYS A 674 36.29 -13.47 3.84
CA CYS A 674 36.20 -14.10 5.16
C CYS A 674 34.75 -14.30 5.70
N CYS A 675 33.83 -14.83 4.87
CA CYS A 675 32.40 -15.01 5.20
C CYS A 675 31.99 -16.45 5.56
N ARG A 676 32.92 -17.42 5.60
CA ARG A 676 32.65 -18.86 5.82
C ARG A 676 31.64 -19.47 4.82
N LEU A 677 31.80 -19.12 3.54
CA LEU A 677 30.93 -19.64 2.48
C LEU A 677 31.01 -21.17 2.35
N SER A 678 29.86 -21.81 2.14
CA SER A 678 29.76 -23.24 1.83
C SER A 678 29.74 -23.50 0.32
N GLU A 679 29.72 -24.78 -0.08
CA GLU A 679 29.50 -25.18 -1.47
C GLU A 679 28.13 -24.68 -1.99
N ILE A 680 27.06 -24.79 -1.19
CA ILE A 680 25.70 -24.32 -1.53
C ILE A 680 25.69 -22.80 -1.80
N SER A 681 26.45 -22.04 -1.00
CA SER A 681 26.64 -20.61 -1.21
C SER A 681 27.34 -20.32 -2.53
N CYS A 682 28.36 -21.09 -2.89
CA CYS A 682 29.10 -20.93 -4.15
C CYS A 682 28.23 -21.27 -5.37
N ASP A 683 27.40 -22.32 -5.28
CA ASP A 683 26.47 -22.72 -6.34
C ASP A 683 25.43 -21.64 -6.61
N SER A 684 24.94 -20.99 -5.55
CA SER A 684 24.00 -19.86 -5.65
C SER A 684 24.66 -18.66 -6.35
N LEU A 685 25.90 -18.32 -5.98
CA LEU A 685 26.66 -17.25 -6.61
C LEU A 685 26.98 -17.55 -8.08
N ALA A 686 27.38 -18.79 -8.39
CA ALA A 686 27.64 -19.24 -9.75
C ALA A 686 26.38 -19.13 -10.64
N SER A 687 25.21 -19.46 -10.08
CA SER A 687 23.92 -19.29 -10.75
C SER A 687 23.61 -17.81 -11.04
N ALA A 688 23.88 -16.92 -10.08
CA ALA A 688 23.71 -15.48 -10.27
C ALA A 688 24.66 -14.92 -11.33
N LEU A 689 25.92 -15.36 -11.36
CA LEU A 689 26.88 -14.96 -12.38
C LEU A 689 26.44 -15.39 -13.78
N ARG A 690 25.88 -16.60 -13.93
CA ARG A 690 25.30 -17.15 -15.18
C ARG A 690 24.07 -16.42 -15.68
N SER A 691 23.41 -15.63 -14.83
CA SER A 691 22.19 -14.94 -15.23
C SER A 691 22.47 -13.83 -16.25
N ASN A 692 21.51 -13.59 -17.13
CA ASN A 692 21.55 -12.50 -18.11
C ASN A 692 20.32 -11.60 -17.89
N PRO A 693 20.47 -10.34 -17.45
CA PRO A 693 21.74 -9.61 -17.31
C PRO A 693 22.45 -9.85 -15.96
N SER A 694 23.73 -10.20 -15.99
CA SER A 694 24.64 -9.99 -14.86
C SER A 694 25.37 -8.66 -15.03
N HIS A 695 25.33 -7.81 -13.99
CA HIS A 695 26.05 -6.54 -13.95
C HIS A 695 27.36 -6.62 -13.15
N LEU A 696 27.63 -7.77 -12.52
CA LEU A 696 28.78 -7.94 -11.63
C LEU A 696 30.09 -7.97 -12.41
N ARG A 697 31.03 -7.11 -12.02
CA ARG A 697 32.39 -6.99 -12.58
C ARG A 697 33.46 -7.47 -11.61
N VAL A 698 33.25 -7.29 -10.30
CA VAL A 698 34.22 -7.67 -9.27
C VAL A 698 33.55 -8.57 -8.23
N LEU A 699 34.12 -9.75 -8.02
CA LEU A 699 33.76 -10.67 -6.96
C LEU A 699 34.98 -11.01 -6.10
N ASP A 700 34.94 -10.64 -4.82
CA ASP A 700 36.01 -10.97 -3.86
C ASP A 700 35.54 -12.03 -2.88
N LEU A 701 36.07 -13.24 -3.02
CA LEU A 701 35.82 -14.41 -2.15
C LEU A 701 37.07 -14.78 -1.35
N SER A 702 38.07 -13.89 -1.28
CA SER A 702 39.34 -14.19 -0.63
C SER A 702 39.12 -14.66 0.82
N TRP A 703 40.08 -15.43 1.35
CA TRP A 703 40.06 -15.93 2.74
C TRP A 703 38.78 -16.68 3.16
N ASN A 704 38.05 -17.28 2.21
CA ASN A 704 37.03 -18.30 2.50
C ASN A 704 37.65 -19.69 2.35
N GLN A 705 37.32 -20.64 3.24
CA GLN A 705 37.81 -22.02 3.16
C GLN A 705 37.02 -22.83 2.10
N LEU A 706 37.13 -22.43 0.83
CA LEU A 706 36.47 -23.10 -0.29
C LEU A 706 37.24 -24.38 -0.67
N LYS A 707 36.51 -25.47 -0.92
CA LYS A 707 37.06 -26.74 -1.43
C LYS A 707 36.98 -26.77 -2.96
N ASP A 708 37.79 -27.62 -3.60
CA ASP A 708 37.90 -27.74 -5.07
C ASP A 708 36.56 -27.81 -5.83
N PRO A 709 35.51 -28.53 -5.38
CA PRO A 709 34.23 -28.57 -6.08
C PRO A 709 33.57 -27.19 -6.20
N ALA A 710 33.58 -26.41 -5.11
CA ALA A 710 33.00 -25.07 -5.08
C ALA A 710 33.76 -24.10 -6.00
N VAL A 711 35.10 -24.21 -6.04
CA VAL A 711 35.94 -23.40 -6.94
C VAL A 711 35.69 -23.77 -8.40
N LYS A 712 35.58 -25.06 -8.72
CA LYS A 712 35.25 -25.53 -10.09
C LYS A 712 33.90 -25.01 -10.58
N GLN A 713 32.88 -24.98 -9.72
CA GLN A 713 31.56 -24.45 -10.10
C GLN A 713 31.61 -22.95 -10.43
N LEU A 714 32.34 -22.16 -9.63
CA LEU A 714 32.54 -20.72 -9.88
C LEU A 714 33.37 -20.46 -11.14
N CYS A 715 34.45 -21.22 -11.35
CA CYS A 715 35.34 -21.05 -12.51
C CYS A 715 34.71 -21.51 -13.81
N GLY A 716 33.83 -22.52 -13.78
CA GLY A 716 33.15 -23.02 -14.97
C GLY A 716 32.31 -21.95 -15.70
N PHE A 717 31.90 -20.89 -15.00
CA PHE A 717 31.23 -19.75 -15.62
C PHE A 717 32.19 -18.75 -16.28
N LEU A 718 33.46 -18.65 -15.84
CA LEU A 718 34.42 -17.70 -16.45
C LEU A 718 34.66 -18.00 -17.93
N GLN A 719 34.39 -19.23 -18.37
CA GLN A 719 34.48 -19.67 -19.76
C GLN A 719 33.23 -19.31 -20.60
N ASP A 720 32.15 -18.81 -19.97
CA ASP A 720 30.94 -18.41 -20.66
C ASP A 720 31.17 -17.09 -21.42
N PRO A 721 30.86 -17.00 -22.72
CA PRO A 721 31.04 -15.78 -23.51
C PRO A 721 30.18 -14.60 -23.02
N LEU A 722 29.14 -14.85 -22.22
CA LEU A 722 28.32 -13.82 -21.59
C LEU A 722 28.88 -13.36 -20.23
N CYS A 723 29.97 -13.96 -19.76
CA CYS A 723 30.64 -13.55 -18.54
C CYS A 723 31.15 -12.11 -18.64
N LYS A 724 30.69 -11.29 -17.70
CA LYS A 724 31.03 -9.88 -17.57
C LYS A 724 32.02 -9.61 -16.44
N LEU A 725 32.41 -10.65 -15.70
CA LEU A 725 33.28 -10.53 -14.54
C LEU A 725 34.71 -10.18 -15.00
N GLU A 726 35.25 -9.08 -14.49
CA GLU A 726 36.60 -8.58 -14.80
C GLU A 726 37.61 -9.02 -13.73
N THR A 727 37.16 -9.26 -12.50
CA THR A 727 38.03 -9.65 -11.39
C THR A 727 37.33 -10.65 -10.48
N LEU A 728 37.94 -11.83 -10.35
CA LEU A 728 37.63 -12.81 -9.30
C LEU A 728 38.83 -12.91 -8.37
N ARG A 729 38.65 -12.59 -7.08
CA ARG A 729 39.67 -12.86 -6.05
C ARG A 729 39.24 -14.07 -5.24
N SER A 730 40.06 -15.12 -5.26
CA SER A 730 39.89 -16.34 -4.47
C SER A 730 41.17 -16.63 -3.69
N VAL A 731 41.13 -17.56 -2.73
CA VAL A 731 42.29 -17.90 -1.89
C VAL A 731 43.50 -18.30 -2.75
N ARG A 732 44.67 -17.81 -2.35
CA ARG A 732 45.99 -18.17 -2.88
C ARG A 732 46.16 -19.69 -2.93
N ASP A 733 46.67 -20.16 -4.07
CA ASP A 733 47.29 -21.48 -4.33
C ASP A 733 46.34 -22.67 -4.58
N ASP A 734 45.34 -22.49 -5.45
CA ASP A 734 44.64 -23.63 -6.08
C ASP A 734 45.09 -23.77 -7.56
N PRO A 735 45.74 -24.87 -7.98
CA PRO A 735 46.23 -25.07 -9.35
C PRO A 735 45.12 -25.02 -10.40
N VAL A 736 43.84 -25.18 -10.02
CA VAL A 736 42.69 -25.06 -10.94
C VAL A 736 42.53 -23.64 -11.49
N LEU A 737 42.88 -22.60 -10.72
CA LEU A 737 42.82 -21.19 -11.17
C LEU A 737 43.96 -20.80 -12.11
N SER A 738 45.00 -21.63 -12.23
CA SER A 738 46.11 -21.37 -13.16
C SER A 738 45.82 -21.83 -14.60
N GLN A 739 44.67 -22.46 -14.83
CA GLN A 739 44.27 -23.05 -16.13
C GLN A 739 43.05 -22.36 -16.78
N VAL A 740 42.50 -21.32 -16.15
CA VAL A 740 41.40 -20.49 -16.63
C VAL A 740 41.90 -19.07 -16.74
#